data_AF-A0A6N8W1A5-F1
#
_entry.id   AF-A0A6N8W1A5-F1
#
_cell.length_a   1.000
_cell.length_b   1.000
_cell.length_c   1.000
_cell.angle_alpha   90.00
_cell.angle_beta   90.00
_cell.angle_gamma   90.00
#
_symmetry.space_group_name_H-M   'P 1'
#
loop_
_entity.id
_entity.type
_entity.pdbx_description
1 polymer ?
#
loop_
_entity_poly.entity_id
_entity_poly.type
_entity_poly.pdbx_seq_one_letter_code
_entity_poly.pdbx_strand_id
1 'polypeptide(L)'
;MDPSDNSIATATPATGNAHACQVTNAGLPPGTADPTITITDTKGTAGDTSDDTTETVTYDVTVLGFGIKSLAIKDDSDNVVSAGPQVTVIATVHSSIATSVVRLTVPTTGLSIQNRATDGTLEDGTTQQQTRATGAAGTQMVEFTVNTAGAPAGEYTLTFTADQDADFATKDGTSEGNKQETQTLTLTVGDPGMGLASATLSLGNSAKDLPFTDANEAVAETGSAAASGGSINLVVEVFDSLGGKANSSAVNQIIVIAPGGDISSSHATGAADDADNVTAGGSSSATLNEVDVDTADGDSNAAGDVGQRTGIKVSKTDGKPGTVTVYAIVSGPGGAARTEDVTLTFSGPAASMSIADATESLLSVNTIGDDPDTDAVETDAVIKDTIKLQVSAEDTGGNSTDPPMGGVSIVITDPDGKRQGTSVIGRSQPTNGADGKFYITLTGEGSASKPLTAGNWTLTAKSGKLEAEATFAVAGAPADVAVSASQMTSDTIGDVITVTASVTDKDGNTVSDGTKVTFSASGNNAILAEIGTGHSDVGTTTKNGEASVKYAVVGAGTSVVSAVAGDATGVAVVISSAGTVEAAAQEVGLDCLSSLTGFSSYTCSMGSSASELFGMLSGRGATAIHLWNGSMWVRYAVVDGAEIPGSSDFTVAEDDILYISN
;
A
#
# COMPACT_ATOMS: atom_id res chain seq x y z
N MET A 1 -28.09 28.49 -17.27
CA MET A 1 -28.01 29.90 -17.71
C MET A 1 -26.96 30.00 -18.81
N ASP A 2 -27.00 31.03 -19.63
CA ASP A 2 -25.83 31.43 -20.43
C ASP A 2 -24.81 32.06 -19.47
N PRO A 3 -23.52 31.63 -19.46
CA PRO A 3 -22.52 32.20 -18.55
C PRO A 3 -22.12 33.66 -18.87
N SER A 4 -22.54 34.21 -20.03
CA SER A 4 -22.30 35.59 -20.43
C SER A 4 -23.47 36.55 -20.14
N ASP A 5 -24.69 36.03 -19.96
CA ASP A 5 -25.87 36.87 -19.68
C ASP A 5 -25.88 37.30 -18.21
N ASN A 6 -25.35 38.50 -17.95
CA ASN A 6 -25.31 39.14 -16.64
C ASN A 6 -26.69 39.73 -16.24
N SER A 7 -27.78 39.06 -16.64
CA SER A 7 -29.15 39.45 -16.29
C SER A 7 -29.46 39.05 -14.85
N ILE A 8 -29.74 40.05 -14.01
CA ILE A 8 -30.10 39.82 -12.61
C ILE A 8 -31.47 39.12 -12.58
N ALA A 9 -31.46 37.81 -12.31
CA ALA A 9 -32.66 37.00 -12.16
C ALA A 9 -33.45 37.43 -10.91
N THR A 10 -34.37 38.40 -11.07
CA THR A 10 -35.17 38.99 -10.00
C THR A 10 -36.32 38.07 -9.57
N ALA A 11 -35.95 36.96 -8.93
CA ALA A 11 -36.87 36.14 -8.15
C ALA A 11 -37.59 37.04 -7.12
N THR A 12 -38.87 37.31 -7.36
CA THR A 12 -39.68 38.20 -6.52
C THR A 12 -40.40 37.35 -5.48
N PRO A 13 -40.06 37.42 -4.17
CA PRO A 13 -40.76 36.67 -3.15
C PRO A 13 -42.21 37.13 -3.04
N ALA A 14 -43.12 36.23 -2.65
CA ALA A 14 -44.53 36.56 -2.45
C ALA A 14 -44.79 37.57 -1.30
N THR A 15 -43.75 37.95 -0.56
CA THR A 15 -43.81 38.79 0.65
C THR A 15 -42.91 40.03 0.59
N GLY A 16 -43.02 40.82 -0.48
CA GLY A 16 -42.89 42.29 -0.44
C GLY A 16 -41.52 42.96 -0.28
N ASN A 17 -40.49 42.26 0.22
CA ASN A 17 -39.14 42.81 0.37
C ASN A 17 -38.21 42.36 -0.77
N ALA A 18 -37.51 43.31 -1.38
CA ALA A 18 -36.50 43.03 -2.40
C ALA A 18 -35.10 42.89 -1.76
N HIS A 19 -34.54 41.68 -1.79
CA HIS A 19 -33.18 41.39 -1.34
C HIS A 19 -32.22 41.47 -2.53
N ALA A 20 -31.04 42.05 -2.33
CA ALA A 20 -30.01 42.17 -3.37
C ALA A 20 -29.09 40.93 -3.36
N CYS A 21 -29.46 39.90 -4.13
CA CYS A 21 -28.67 38.68 -4.22
C CYS A 21 -27.47 38.87 -5.17
N GLN A 22 -26.25 38.54 -4.70
CA GLN A 22 -25.02 38.69 -5.48
C GLN A 22 -24.45 37.30 -5.85
N VAL A 23 -24.80 36.80 -7.03
CA VAL A 23 -24.25 35.54 -7.56
C VAL A 23 -22.85 35.82 -8.11
N THR A 24 -21.82 35.23 -7.49
CA THR A 24 -20.42 35.41 -7.92
C THR A 24 -19.96 34.15 -8.65
N ASN A 25 -20.11 34.14 -9.96
CA ASN A 25 -19.70 33.01 -10.79
C ASN A 25 -18.17 32.99 -10.96
N ALA A 26 -17.48 32.21 -10.13
CA ALA A 26 -16.06 31.91 -10.35
C ALA A 26 -15.92 31.06 -11.63
N GLY A 27 -15.05 31.46 -12.56
CA GLY A 27 -14.92 30.81 -13.87
C GLY A 27 -14.38 29.38 -13.78
N LEU A 28 -15.27 28.41 -13.61
CA LEU A 28 -14.95 26.98 -13.59
C LEU A 28 -14.71 26.43 -15.00
N PRO A 29 -13.77 25.49 -15.18
CA PRO A 29 -13.53 24.85 -16.46
C PRO A 29 -14.67 23.87 -16.82
N PRO A 30 -14.92 23.59 -18.11
CA PRO A 30 -15.85 22.55 -18.53
C PRO A 30 -15.49 21.19 -17.90
N GLY A 31 -16.50 20.45 -17.43
CA GLY A 31 -16.32 19.11 -16.86
C GLY A 31 -16.18 19.03 -15.34
N THR A 32 -16.19 20.14 -14.59
CA THR A 32 -16.40 20.06 -13.13
C THR A 32 -17.81 19.61 -12.83
N ALA A 33 -17.96 18.50 -12.11
CA ALA A 33 -19.25 18.04 -11.59
C ALA A 33 -19.87 19.10 -10.64
N ASP A 34 -21.17 19.32 -10.80
CA ASP A 34 -22.09 20.04 -9.92
C ASP A 34 -21.53 21.31 -9.25
N PRO A 35 -21.50 22.45 -9.97
CA PRO A 35 -21.01 23.72 -9.43
C PRO A 35 -21.94 24.26 -8.33
N THR A 36 -21.56 24.07 -7.08
CA THR A 36 -22.33 24.52 -5.90
C THR A 36 -22.42 26.06 -5.84
N ILE A 37 -23.54 26.63 -6.28
CA ILE A 37 -23.81 28.07 -6.14
C ILE A 37 -24.28 28.37 -4.71
N THR A 38 -23.33 28.73 -3.84
CA THR A 38 -23.64 29.21 -2.48
C THR A 38 -24.27 30.61 -2.54
N ILE A 39 -25.58 30.69 -2.29
CA ILE A 39 -26.26 31.96 -2.01
C ILE A 39 -26.16 32.25 -0.52
N THR A 40 -25.66 33.44 -0.16
CA THR A 40 -25.59 33.93 1.23
C THR A 40 -26.61 35.05 1.43
N ASP A 41 -27.73 34.80 2.12
CA ASP A 41 -28.64 35.87 2.58
C ASP A 41 -28.11 36.48 3.89
N THR A 42 -27.35 37.56 3.77
CA THR A 42 -26.72 38.23 4.92
C THR A 42 -27.75 39.08 5.69
N LYS A 43 -28.54 38.45 6.56
CA LYS A 43 -29.73 39.04 7.20
C LYS A 43 -29.45 39.97 8.39
N GLY A 44 -28.28 40.61 8.41
CA GLY A 44 -27.82 41.47 9.50
C GLY A 44 -28.24 42.93 9.38
N THR A 45 -29.26 43.36 10.13
CA THR A 45 -29.30 44.75 10.60
C THR A 45 -28.26 44.94 11.69
N ALA A 46 -27.26 45.81 11.45
CA ALA A 46 -26.09 45.95 12.30
C ALA A 46 -26.44 46.26 13.78
N GLY A 47 -26.26 45.27 14.66
CA GLY A 47 -26.47 45.41 16.10
C GLY A 47 -27.03 44.16 16.79
N ASP A 48 -27.65 43.23 16.05
CA ASP A 48 -27.99 41.90 16.60
C ASP A 48 -26.80 40.93 16.50
N THR A 49 -26.74 39.97 17.41
CA THR A 49 -25.73 38.90 17.47
C THR A 49 -26.36 37.54 17.80
N SER A 50 -27.68 37.39 17.59
CA SER A 50 -28.39 36.12 17.72
C SER A 50 -28.64 35.48 16.35
N ASP A 51 -28.12 34.25 16.20
CA ASP A 51 -28.42 33.27 15.16
C ASP A 51 -28.40 33.77 13.69
N ASP A 52 -27.21 34.14 13.20
CA ASP A 52 -26.88 34.14 11.76
C ASP A 52 -26.92 32.69 11.22
N THR A 53 -28.11 32.19 10.89
CA THR A 53 -28.29 30.86 10.29
C THR A 53 -28.03 30.90 8.79
N THR A 54 -26.82 30.54 8.36
CA THR A 54 -26.47 30.39 6.95
C THR A 54 -27.27 29.26 6.29
N GLU A 55 -28.40 29.59 5.66
CA GLU A 55 -29.25 28.63 4.97
C GLU A 55 -28.71 28.38 3.54
N THR A 56 -27.80 27.41 3.42
CA THR A 56 -27.19 27.02 2.14
C THR A 56 -28.22 26.31 1.24
N VAL A 57 -28.80 27.05 0.30
CA VAL A 57 -29.67 26.47 -0.74
C VAL A 57 -28.82 26.02 -1.93
N THR A 58 -28.55 24.72 -2.01
CA THR A 58 -27.93 24.10 -3.20
C THR A 58 -28.90 24.11 -4.37
N TYR A 59 -28.43 24.52 -5.55
CA TYR A 59 -29.14 24.40 -6.82
C TYR A 59 -28.33 23.55 -7.78
N ASP A 60 -28.95 22.53 -8.38
CA ASP A 60 -28.33 21.68 -9.40
C ASP A 60 -28.28 22.44 -10.73
N VAL A 61 -27.25 23.27 -10.91
CA VAL A 61 -27.07 24.08 -12.11
C VAL A 61 -26.32 23.28 -13.18
N THR A 62 -27.05 22.47 -13.92
CA THR A 62 -26.52 21.79 -15.11
C THR A 62 -26.10 22.81 -16.17
N VAL A 63 -24.79 23.10 -16.23
CA VAL A 63 -24.20 23.87 -17.32
C VAL A 63 -24.11 22.96 -18.54
N LEU A 64 -25.07 23.10 -19.46
CA LEU A 64 -25.09 22.36 -20.74
C LEU A 64 -23.91 22.80 -21.62
N GLY A 65 -22.77 22.14 -21.42
CA GLY A 65 -21.56 22.36 -22.22
C GLY A 65 -21.78 21.94 -23.67
N PHE A 66 -21.36 22.78 -24.60
CA PHE A 66 -21.14 22.33 -25.97
C PHE A 66 -19.82 21.54 -26.02
N GLY A 67 -19.84 20.31 -26.54
CA GLY A 67 -18.64 19.49 -26.65
C GLY A 67 -18.85 18.07 -27.15
N ILE A 68 -17.76 17.38 -27.46
CA ILE A 68 -17.74 15.95 -27.80
C ILE A 68 -17.77 15.16 -26.48
N LYS A 69 -18.84 14.40 -26.24
CA LYS A 69 -18.96 13.55 -25.04
C LYS A 69 -18.13 12.26 -25.18
N SER A 70 -18.17 11.63 -26.34
CA SER A 70 -17.40 10.41 -26.63
C SER A 70 -17.18 10.20 -28.12
N LEU A 71 -16.13 9.43 -28.43
CA LEU A 71 -15.82 8.89 -29.76
C LEU A 71 -15.74 7.36 -29.62
N ALA A 72 -16.30 6.63 -30.58
CA ALA A 72 -16.29 5.17 -30.60
C ALA A 72 -16.29 4.64 -32.04
N ILE A 73 -15.99 3.35 -32.20
CA ILE A 73 -16.32 2.60 -33.41
C ILE A 73 -17.62 1.83 -33.17
N LYS A 74 -18.43 1.67 -34.20
CA LYS A 74 -19.67 0.89 -34.11
C LYS A 74 -19.34 -0.59 -34.15
N ASP A 75 -19.88 -1.33 -33.18
CA ASP A 75 -19.73 -2.78 -33.01
C ASP A 75 -18.28 -3.25 -32.71
N ASP A 76 -17.40 -2.32 -32.33
CA ASP A 76 -15.96 -2.51 -32.05
C ASP A 76 -15.53 -1.64 -30.85
N SER A 77 -14.80 -2.24 -29.90
CA SER A 77 -14.36 -1.60 -28.65
C SER A 77 -12.86 -1.30 -28.58
N ASP A 78 -12.03 -2.17 -29.15
CA ASP A 78 -10.58 -2.06 -29.05
C ASP A 78 -10.01 -1.16 -30.17
N ASN A 79 -10.86 -0.83 -31.13
CA ASN A 79 -10.64 -0.02 -32.32
C ASN A 79 -9.76 -0.72 -33.36
N VAL A 80 -9.68 -2.05 -33.32
CA VAL A 80 -8.86 -2.87 -34.23
C VAL A 80 -9.73 -3.51 -35.31
N VAL A 81 -9.55 -3.04 -36.55
CA VAL A 81 -10.36 -3.43 -37.70
C VAL A 81 -9.54 -4.17 -38.75
N SER A 82 -10.14 -5.18 -39.39
CA SER A 82 -9.55 -5.81 -40.58
C SER A 82 -9.50 -4.83 -41.77
N ALA A 83 -8.42 -4.85 -42.55
CA ALA A 83 -8.32 -4.07 -43.79
C ALA A 83 -9.26 -4.61 -44.88
N GLY A 84 -10.23 -3.80 -45.33
CA GLY A 84 -11.17 -4.20 -46.39
C GLY A 84 -12.60 -3.69 -46.18
N PRO A 85 -13.31 -4.09 -45.10
CA PRO A 85 -14.65 -3.60 -44.80
C PRO A 85 -14.68 -2.10 -44.51
N GLN A 86 -15.87 -1.52 -44.70
CA GLN A 86 -16.17 -0.17 -44.22
C GLN A 86 -16.47 -0.23 -42.72
N VAL A 87 -16.05 0.82 -42.02
CA VAL A 87 -16.11 0.94 -40.57
C VAL A 87 -16.94 2.18 -40.23
N THR A 88 -17.99 2.02 -39.44
CA THR A 88 -18.77 3.17 -38.95
C THR A 88 -18.15 3.68 -37.67
N VAL A 89 -17.79 4.96 -37.63
CA VAL A 89 -17.28 5.64 -36.43
C VAL A 89 -18.30 6.65 -35.94
N ILE A 90 -18.50 6.71 -34.63
CA ILE A 90 -19.56 7.48 -33.98
C ILE A 90 -18.94 8.60 -33.14
N ALA A 91 -19.40 9.82 -33.34
CA ALA A 91 -19.15 10.94 -32.44
C ALA A 91 -20.43 11.30 -31.68
N THR A 92 -20.40 11.17 -30.36
CA THR A 92 -21.48 11.62 -29.47
C THR A 92 -21.18 13.05 -29.04
N VAL A 93 -22.04 14.01 -29.39
CA VAL A 93 -21.86 15.43 -29.13
C VAL A 93 -22.99 15.95 -28.24
N HIS A 94 -22.65 16.65 -27.18
CA HIS A 94 -23.60 17.42 -26.40
C HIS A 94 -23.68 18.85 -26.95
N SER A 95 -24.88 19.35 -27.22
CA SER A 95 -25.06 20.72 -27.70
C SER A 95 -26.33 21.35 -27.18
N SER A 96 -26.22 22.62 -26.77
CA SER A 96 -27.35 23.45 -26.36
C SER A 96 -28.21 23.94 -27.55
N ILE A 97 -27.82 23.65 -28.81
CA ILE A 97 -28.58 24.04 -30.01
C ILE A 97 -28.67 22.91 -31.05
N ALA A 98 -29.75 22.93 -31.84
CA ALA A 98 -30.13 21.90 -32.81
C ALA A 98 -29.38 21.95 -34.17
N THR A 99 -28.20 22.57 -34.23
CA THR A 99 -27.54 22.94 -35.51
C THR A 99 -26.05 22.62 -35.61
N SER A 100 -25.45 22.02 -34.59
CA SER A 100 -24.01 21.74 -34.53
C SER A 100 -23.54 20.80 -35.65
N VAL A 101 -22.30 20.97 -36.08
CA VAL A 101 -21.68 20.17 -37.14
C VAL A 101 -20.44 19.49 -36.59
N VAL A 102 -20.29 18.20 -36.93
CA VAL A 102 -19.06 17.45 -36.66
C VAL A 102 -18.30 17.29 -37.97
N ARG A 103 -17.00 17.58 -37.93
CA ARG A 103 -16.05 17.29 -39.00
C ARG A 103 -15.18 16.12 -38.59
N LEU A 104 -15.26 15.02 -39.35
CA LEU A 104 -14.24 13.97 -39.31
C LEU A 104 -13.11 14.33 -40.29
N THR A 105 -11.87 14.14 -39.86
CA THR A 105 -10.66 14.18 -40.70
C THR A 105 -9.88 12.88 -40.52
N VAL A 106 -9.47 12.25 -41.62
CA VAL A 106 -8.64 11.03 -41.61
C VAL A 106 -7.28 11.27 -42.28
N PRO A 107 -6.23 10.49 -41.95
CA PRO A 107 -4.93 10.57 -42.61
C PRO A 107 -5.02 10.37 -44.13
N THR A 108 -4.17 11.08 -44.89
CA THR A 108 -4.12 11.02 -46.37
C THR A 108 -3.56 9.73 -46.94
N THR A 109 -3.09 8.82 -46.08
CA THR A 109 -2.53 7.52 -46.43
C THR A 109 -3.47 6.42 -45.98
N GLY A 110 -3.90 5.56 -46.91
CA GLY A 110 -4.63 4.33 -46.61
C GLY A 110 -6.14 4.46 -46.41
N LEU A 111 -6.62 5.50 -45.72
CA LEU A 111 -8.05 5.69 -45.42
C LEU A 111 -8.71 6.71 -46.35
N SER A 112 -9.99 6.49 -46.65
CA SER A 112 -10.91 7.51 -47.16
C SER A 112 -12.19 7.55 -46.33
N ILE A 113 -12.94 8.66 -46.39
CA ILE A 113 -14.30 8.73 -45.85
C ILE A 113 -15.26 8.56 -47.02
N GLN A 114 -16.26 7.68 -46.88
CA GLN A 114 -17.30 7.56 -47.89
C GLN A 114 -18.36 8.65 -47.68
N ASN A 115 -18.42 9.61 -48.60
CA ASN A 115 -19.34 10.72 -48.52
C ASN A 115 -20.72 10.33 -49.08
N ARG A 116 -21.77 10.44 -48.26
CA ARG A 116 -23.16 10.29 -48.70
C ARG A 116 -23.69 11.66 -49.12
N ALA A 117 -23.72 11.91 -50.42
CA ALA A 117 -24.20 13.15 -50.99
C ALA A 117 -25.69 13.37 -50.70
N THR A 118 -26.14 14.63 -50.78
CA THR A 118 -27.51 15.04 -50.40
C THR A 118 -28.62 14.48 -51.30
N ASP A 119 -28.26 13.84 -52.42
CA ASP A 119 -29.16 13.09 -53.31
C ASP A 119 -29.13 11.57 -53.10
N GLY A 120 -28.30 11.09 -52.18
CA GLY A 120 -28.10 9.67 -51.87
C GLY A 120 -26.98 8.98 -52.66
N THR A 121 -26.27 9.68 -53.55
CA THR A 121 -25.08 9.14 -54.23
C THR A 121 -23.88 9.06 -53.28
N LEU A 122 -22.92 8.18 -53.59
CA LEU A 122 -21.74 7.93 -52.77
C LEU A 122 -20.49 8.42 -53.52
N GLU A 123 -19.83 9.45 -52.99
CA GLU A 123 -18.53 9.91 -53.45
C GLU A 123 -17.44 9.35 -52.53
N ASP A 124 -16.40 8.75 -53.10
CA ASP A 124 -15.25 8.18 -52.38
C ASP A 124 -14.00 9.05 -52.58
N GLY A 125 -13.11 9.05 -51.58
CA GLY A 125 -11.79 9.67 -51.68
C GLY A 125 -11.63 11.05 -51.04
N THR A 126 -12.56 11.53 -50.20
CA THR A 126 -12.28 12.70 -49.34
C THR A 126 -11.61 12.27 -48.04
N THR A 127 -10.66 13.10 -47.56
CA THR A 127 -10.02 12.94 -46.25
C THR A 127 -10.69 13.76 -45.15
N GLN A 128 -11.74 14.51 -45.50
CA GLN A 128 -12.61 15.23 -44.58
C GLN A 128 -14.07 15.06 -44.99
N GLN A 129 -14.95 14.93 -44.00
CA GLN A 129 -16.41 14.97 -44.16
C GLN A 129 -17.00 15.84 -43.04
N GLN A 130 -18.10 16.52 -43.33
CA GLN A 130 -18.88 17.29 -42.35
C GLN A 130 -20.31 16.77 -42.32
N THR A 131 -20.80 16.44 -41.13
CA THR A 131 -22.16 15.93 -40.92
C THR A 131 -22.83 16.79 -39.85
N ARG A 132 -24.05 17.27 -40.12
CA ARG A 132 -24.88 17.96 -39.12
C ARG A 132 -25.38 16.95 -38.10
N ALA A 133 -25.22 17.26 -36.82
CA ALA A 133 -26.01 16.62 -35.79
C ALA A 133 -27.49 17.02 -36.01
N THR A 134 -28.40 16.04 -36.00
CA THR A 134 -29.82 16.26 -36.26
C THR A 134 -30.67 15.79 -35.09
N GLY A 135 -30.96 16.70 -34.17
CA GLY A 135 -31.78 16.45 -32.99
C GLY A 135 -32.23 17.75 -32.33
N ALA A 136 -32.91 17.62 -31.19
CA ALA A 136 -33.13 18.74 -30.28
C ALA A 136 -31.83 19.07 -29.52
N ALA A 137 -31.83 20.17 -28.74
CA ALA A 137 -30.76 20.43 -27.79
C ALA A 137 -30.62 19.28 -26.77
N GLY A 138 -29.38 18.91 -26.46
CA GLY A 138 -29.02 17.73 -25.68
C GLY A 138 -27.90 16.93 -26.35
N THR A 139 -27.83 15.64 -26.02
CA THR A 139 -26.87 14.68 -26.60
C THR A 139 -27.37 14.19 -27.97
N GLN A 140 -26.51 14.24 -28.98
CA GLN A 140 -26.78 13.83 -30.36
C GLN A 140 -25.64 12.94 -30.87
N MET A 141 -25.96 11.88 -31.62
CA MET A 141 -24.97 11.00 -32.26
C MET A 141 -24.76 11.40 -33.72
N VAL A 142 -23.52 11.31 -34.20
CA VAL A 142 -23.14 11.55 -35.59
C VAL A 142 -22.28 10.39 -36.08
N GLU A 143 -22.81 9.62 -37.04
CA GLU A 143 -22.10 8.52 -37.69
C GLU A 143 -21.32 9.00 -38.93
N PHE A 144 -20.13 8.43 -39.14
CA PHE A 144 -19.32 8.57 -40.35
C PHE A 144 -18.87 7.19 -40.84
N THR A 145 -18.78 6.98 -42.15
CA THR A 145 -18.30 5.71 -42.72
C THR A 145 -16.89 5.86 -43.26
N VAL A 146 -15.92 5.25 -42.57
CA VAL A 146 -14.50 5.19 -42.97
C VAL A 146 -14.26 3.94 -43.80
N ASN A 147 -13.61 4.10 -44.96
CA ASN A 147 -13.20 3.00 -45.82
C ASN A 147 -11.76 2.59 -45.49
N THR A 148 -11.56 1.32 -45.14
CA THR A 148 -10.24 0.75 -44.83
C THR A 148 -9.61 -0.01 -46.01
N ALA A 149 -10.31 -0.11 -47.14
CA ALA A 149 -9.89 -0.91 -48.28
C ALA A 149 -8.60 -0.38 -48.93
N GLY A 150 -7.49 -1.07 -48.66
CA GLY A 150 -6.15 -0.68 -49.14
C GLY A 150 -5.32 0.10 -48.14
N ALA A 151 -5.81 0.32 -46.91
CA ALA A 151 -5.00 0.80 -45.81
C ALA A 151 -3.93 -0.24 -45.42
N PRO A 152 -2.65 0.14 -45.32
CA PRO A 152 -1.64 -0.69 -44.66
C PRO A 152 -2.01 -1.01 -43.20
N ALA A 153 -1.50 -2.11 -42.66
CA ALA A 153 -1.65 -2.37 -41.23
C ALA A 153 -0.87 -1.34 -40.39
N GLY A 154 -1.49 -0.80 -39.35
CA GLY A 154 -0.94 0.25 -38.48
C GLY A 154 -2.02 1.09 -37.78
N GLU A 155 -1.59 2.03 -36.95
CA GLU A 155 -2.44 2.99 -36.24
C GLU A 155 -2.74 4.23 -37.08
N TYR A 156 -3.97 4.74 -36.99
CA TYR A 156 -4.48 5.90 -37.70
C TYR A 156 -5.24 6.83 -36.75
N THR A 157 -4.69 8.01 -36.49
CA THR A 157 -5.40 9.04 -35.72
C THR A 157 -6.52 9.66 -36.56
N LEU A 158 -7.77 9.42 -36.16
CA LEU A 158 -8.97 10.07 -36.68
C LEU A 158 -9.24 11.32 -35.85
N THR A 159 -9.37 12.49 -36.48
CA THR A 159 -9.59 13.76 -35.78
C THR A 159 -11.03 14.24 -35.98
N PHE A 160 -11.76 14.41 -34.88
CA PHE A 160 -13.12 14.91 -34.86
C PHE A 160 -13.13 16.33 -34.30
N THR A 161 -13.63 17.29 -35.07
CA THR A 161 -13.89 18.67 -34.60
C THR A 161 -15.40 18.88 -34.56
N ALA A 162 -15.95 19.19 -33.39
CA ALA A 162 -17.33 19.65 -33.25
C ALA A 162 -17.35 21.17 -33.25
N ASP A 163 -18.24 21.77 -34.04
CA ASP A 163 -18.43 23.21 -34.19
C ASP A 163 -19.90 23.58 -33.93
N GLN A 164 -20.14 24.65 -33.18
CA GLN A 164 -21.48 25.07 -32.78
C GLN A 164 -22.25 25.81 -33.90
N ASP A 165 -21.60 26.66 -34.70
CA ASP A 165 -22.24 27.49 -35.74
C ASP A 165 -21.98 27.00 -37.18
N ALA A 166 -21.10 26.02 -37.33
CA ALA A 166 -20.60 25.39 -38.56
C ALA A 166 -19.51 26.17 -39.33
N ASP A 167 -18.99 27.29 -38.81
CA ASP A 167 -17.87 28.03 -39.40
C ASP A 167 -16.51 27.60 -38.86
N PHE A 168 -16.10 26.40 -39.28
CA PHE A 168 -14.76 25.85 -39.07
C PHE A 168 -13.60 26.72 -39.63
N ALA A 169 -13.85 27.86 -40.29
CA ALA A 169 -12.81 28.72 -40.85
C ALA A 169 -12.43 29.89 -39.93
N THR A 170 -13.33 30.40 -39.09
CA THR A 170 -13.10 31.61 -38.27
C THR A 170 -12.52 31.32 -36.88
N LYS A 171 -11.36 30.65 -36.84
CA LYS A 171 -10.67 30.26 -35.59
C LYS A 171 -9.98 31.42 -34.83
N ASP A 172 -10.51 32.64 -34.92
CA ASP A 172 -10.11 33.75 -34.06
C ASP A 172 -10.92 33.69 -32.75
N GLY A 173 -10.35 33.04 -31.73
CA GLY A 173 -10.95 32.82 -30.40
C GLY A 173 -11.15 34.09 -29.55
N THR A 174 -11.86 35.06 -30.11
CA THR A 174 -12.18 36.39 -29.56
C THR A 174 -13.67 36.71 -29.65
N SER A 175 -14.42 36.03 -30.52
CA SER A 175 -15.88 36.00 -30.52
C SER A 175 -16.39 34.93 -29.55
N GLU A 176 -16.87 35.36 -28.37
CA GLU A 176 -17.29 34.51 -27.24
C GLU A 176 -18.43 33.50 -27.54
N GLY A 177 -19.05 33.59 -28.72
CA GLY A 177 -20.17 32.74 -29.16
C GLY A 177 -19.83 31.50 -29.98
N ASN A 178 -18.68 31.43 -30.67
CA ASN A 178 -18.29 30.21 -31.40
C ASN A 178 -17.41 29.33 -30.50
N LYS A 179 -17.91 28.11 -30.22
CA LYS A 179 -17.18 27.06 -29.53
C LYS A 179 -16.86 25.94 -30.51
N GLN A 180 -15.57 25.64 -30.63
CA GLN A 180 -15.05 24.45 -31.29
C GLN A 180 -14.37 23.56 -30.26
N GLU A 181 -14.71 22.27 -30.26
CA GLU A 181 -13.93 21.24 -29.58
C GLU A 181 -13.25 20.34 -30.61
N THR A 182 -12.09 19.78 -30.28
CA THR A 182 -11.46 18.74 -31.10
C THR A 182 -10.95 17.60 -30.22
N GLN A 183 -11.36 16.39 -30.56
CA GLN A 183 -10.90 15.13 -29.96
C GLN A 183 -10.36 14.19 -31.04
N THR A 184 -9.66 13.15 -30.62
CA THR A 184 -9.02 12.17 -31.53
C THR A 184 -9.33 10.74 -31.09
N LEU A 185 -9.65 9.88 -32.06
CA LEU A 185 -9.80 8.44 -31.89
C LEU A 185 -8.64 7.74 -32.64
N THR A 186 -8.05 6.70 -32.06
CA THR A 186 -7.06 5.88 -32.77
C THR A 186 -7.75 4.66 -33.37
N LEU A 187 -7.76 4.57 -34.70
CA LEU A 187 -8.18 3.39 -35.44
C LEU A 187 -6.95 2.54 -35.76
N THR A 188 -6.94 1.27 -35.37
CA THR A 188 -5.88 0.33 -35.77
C THR A 188 -6.39 -0.53 -36.92
N VAL A 189 -5.80 -0.40 -38.10
CA VAL A 189 -6.05 -1.37 -39.18
C VAL A 189 -5.07 -2.53 -39.01
N GLY A 190 -5.56 -3.77 -38.90
CA GLY A 190 -4.71 -4.91 -38.57
C GLY A 190 -5.39 -6.26 -38.76
N ASP A 191 -4.98 -7.21 -37.92
CA ASP A 191 -5.77 -8.41 -37.61
C ASP A 191 -6.64 -8.03 -36.38
N PRO A 192 -7.98 -8.08 -36.47
CA PRO A 192 -8.89 -7.75 -35.34
C PRO A 192 -8.94 -8.86 -34.28
N GLY A 193 -8.11 -9.90 -34.41
CA GLY A 193 -8.25 -11.14 -33.66
C GLY A 193 -9.37 -12.01 -34.25
N MET A 194 -9.15 -13.32 -34.29
CA MET A 194 -10.16 -14.27 -34.79
C MET A 194 -11.18 -14.65 -33.72
N GLY A 195 -11.94 -13.65 -33.27
CA GLY A 195 -13.07 -13.80 -32.37
C GLY A 195 -12.72 -14.29 -30.97
N LEU A 196 -13.72 -14.84 -30.27
CA LEU A 196 -13.64 -15.33 -28.91
C LEU A 196 -12.49 -16.34 -28.70
N ALA A 197 -11.54 -16.01 -27.83
CA ALA A 197 -10.46 -16.91 -27.43
C ALA A 197 -10.40 -17.17 -25.93
N SER A 198 -10.74 -16.19 -25.08
CA SER A 198 -10.80 -16.40 -23.62
C SER A 198 -11.85 -15.51 -22.94
N ALA A 199 -12.17 -15.83 -21.70
CA ALA A 199 -13.05 -15.04 -20.85
C ALA A 199 -12.58 -15.14 -19.39
N THR A 200 -12.76 -14.08 -18.61
CA THR A 200 -12.49 -14.04 -17.16
C THR A 200 -13.79 -13.86 -16.38
N LEU A 201 -13.74 -14.19 -15.09
CA LEU A 201 -14.83 -13.93 -14.13
C LEU A 201 -14.20 -13.26 -12.90
N SER A 202 -14.59 -12.03 -12.61
CA SER A 202 -14.03 -11.24 -11.52
C SER A 202 -15.10 -10.75 -10.55
N LEU A 203 -14.70 -10.31 -9.36
CA LEU A 203 -15.60 -9.65 -8.41
C LEU A 203 -16.00 -8.28 -8.96
N GLY A 204 -17.31 -8.05 -9.06
CA GLY A 204 -17.91 -6.79 -9.50
C GLY A 204 -18.25 -5.89 -8.32
N ASN A 205 -18.22 -4.58 -8.56
CA ASN A 205 -18.46 -3.60 -7.51
C ASN A 205 -19.92 -3.61 -7.01
N SER A 206 -20.11 -3.17 -5.77
CA SER A 206 -21.40 -3.01 -5.10
C SER A 206 -22.51 -2.39 -5.97
N ALA A 207 -23.73 -2.89 -5.80
CA ALA A 207 -24.85 -2.80 -6.76
C ALA A 207 -25.54 -1.41 -6.90
N LYS A 208 -24.80 -0.32 -6.73
CA LYS A 208 -25.35 1.05 -6.81
C LYS A 208 -25.30 1.61 -8.24
N ASP A 209 -24.27 1.23 -8.99
CA ASP A 209 -23.92 1.83 -10.29
C ASP A 209 -23.95 0.74 -11.39
N LEU A 210 -25.12 0.11 -11.52
CA LEU A 210 -25.46 -0.88 -12.55
C LEU A 210 -26.68 -0.35 -13.35
N PRO A 211 -26.57 -0.09 -14.67
CA PRO A 211 -25.38 -0.31 -15.52
C PRO A 211 -24.20 0.58 -15.16
N PHE A 212 -22.99 0.08 -15.39
CA PHE A 212 -21.75 0.87 -15.28
C PHE A 212 -21.77 1.95 -16.37
N THR A 213 -21.96 3.22 -16.00
CA THR A 213 -22.08 4.32 -16.99
C THR A 213 -20.75 4.88 -17.47
N ASP A 214 -19.64 4.58 -16.78
CA ASP A 214 -18.28 4.94 -17.18
C ASP A 214 -17.30 3.77 -16.90
N ALA A 215 -16.32 3.57 -17.78
CA ALA A 215 -15.35 2.48 -17.67
C ALA A 215 -14.39 2.59 -16.46
N ASN A 216 -14.32 3.76 -15.82
CA ASN A 216 -13.32 4.10 -14.81
C ASN A 216 -13.71 3.82 -13.35
N GLU A 217 -14.96 3.43 -13.05
CA GLU A 217 -15.43 3.24 -11.66
C GLU A 217 -15.05 1.88 -11.02
N ALA A 218 -14.13 1.14 -11.66
CA ALA A 218 -13.73 -0.23 -11.30
C ALA A 218 -12.75 -0.32 -10.11
N VAL A 219 -13.11 0.20 -8.93
CA VAL A 219 -12.40 -0.07 -7.67
C VAL A 219 -12.78 -1.48 -7.17
N ALA A 220 -12.04 -2.49 -7.61
CA ALA A 220 -12.38 -3.90 -7.34
C ALA A 220 -12.49 -4.23 -5.84
N GLU A 221 -13.54 -4.95 -5.45
CA GLU A 221 -13.65 -5.54 -4.10
C GLU A 221 -12.57 -6.62 -3.94
N THR A 222 -11.64 -6.42 -3.01
CA THR A 222 -10.51 -7.33 -2.78
C THR A 222 -11.00 -8.66 -2.22
N GLY A 223 -10.44 -9.76 -2.76
CA GLY A 223 -11.04 -11.09 -2.63
C GLY A 223 -11.25 -11.59 -1.21
N SER A 224 -12.23 -12.48 -1.05
CA SER A 224 -12.70 -13.12 0.20
C SER A 224 -13.58 -12.30 1.14
N ALA A 225 -13.95 -11.06 0.79
CA ALA A 225 -15.03 -10.34 1.48
C ALA A 225 -16.34 -11.15 1.42
N ALA A 226 -16.84 -11.61 2.58
CA ALA A 226 -18.04 -12.44 2.65
C ALA A 226 -19.30 -11.57 2.68
N ALA A 227 -20.13 -11.65 1.65
CA ALA A 227 -21.35 -10.86 1.56
C ALA A 227 -22.35 -11.25 2.65
N SER A 228 -22.63 -10.30 3.55
CA SER A 228 -23.48 -10.47 4.73
C SER A 228 -24.98 -10.52 4.39
N GLY A 229 -25.40 -11.63 3.79
CA GLY A 229 -26.81 -12.00 3.60
C GLY A 229 -27.54 -11.38 2.40
N GLY A 230 -26.82 -10.72 1.47
CA GLY A 230 -27.38 -10.12 0.26
C GLY A 230 -27.07 -10.92 -1.01
N SER A 231 -25.94 -10.59 -1.62
CA SER A 231 -25.48 -11.08 -2.93
C SER A 231 -24.03 -10.65 -3.15
N ILE A 232 -23.29 -11.36 -4.00
CA ILE A 232 -22.01 -10.91 -4.54
C ILE A 232 -22.22 -10.55 -6.01
N ASN A 233 -21.70 -9.40 -6.43
CA ASN A 233 -21.66 -9.01 -7.82
C ASN A 233 -20.41 -9.60 -8.49
N LEU A 234 -20.55 -10.00 -9.74
CA LEU A 234 -19.51 -10.54 -10.60
C LEU A 234 -19.53 -9.83 -11.95
N VAL A 235 -18.39 -9.84 -12.62
CA VAL A 235 -18.26 -9.38 -14.01
C VAL A 235 -17.66 -10.53 -14.82
N VAL A 236 -18.36 -10.94 -15.88
CA VAL A 236 -17.72 -11.70 -16.98
C VAL A 236 -17.11 -10.68 -17.93
N GLU A 237 -15.84 -10.88 -18.27
CA GLU A 237 -15.18 -10.12 -19.34
C GLU A 237 -14.70 -11.05 -20.45
N VAL A 238 -14.79 -10.59 -21.70
CA VAL A 238 -14.53 -11.42 -22.90
C VAL A 238 -13.36 -10.88 -23.72
N PHE A 239 -12.48 -11.78 -24.17
CA PHE A 239 -11.22 -11.42 -24.84
C PHE A 239 -10.98 -12.22 -26.13
N ASP A 240 -10.40 -11.55 -27.12
CA ASP A 240 -10.04 -12.10 -28.43
C ASP A 240 -8.72 -12.89 -28.43
N SER A 241 -8.31 -13.38 -29.60
CA SER A 241 -7.08 -14.17 -29.80
C SER A 241 -5.77 -13.40 -29.64
N LEU A 242 -5.80 -12.08 -29.55
CA LEU A 242 -4.66 -11.20 -29.29
C LEU A 242 -4.59 -10.76 -27.81
N GLY A 243 -5.69 -10.91 -27.07
CA GLY A 243 -5.84 -10.50 -25.68
C GLY A 243 -6.47 -9.11 -25.51
N GLY A 244 -7.05 -8.54 -26.57
CA GLY A 244 -7.91 -7.36 -26.50
C GLY A 244 -9.30 -7.71 -25.97
N LYS A 245 -10.25 -6.76 -26.06
CA LYS A 245 -11.66 -7.01 -25.71
C LYS A 245 -12.39 -7.55 -26.94
N ALA A 246 -13.02 -8.71 -26.80
CA ALA A 246 -13.68 -9.35 -27.94
C ALA A 246 -14.86 -8.52 -28.46
N ASN A 247 -14.79 -8.05 -29.70
CA ASN A 247 -15.86 -7.27 -30.34
C ASN A 247 -17.23 -7.98 -30.22
N SER A 248 -18.33 -7.21 -30.08
CA SER A 248 -19.65 -7.76 -29.72
C SER A 248 -20.13 -8.86 -30.67
N SER A 249 -19.87 -8.70 -31.96
CA SER A 249 -20.12 -9.68 -33.02
C SER A 249 -19.34 -11.01 -32.91
N ALA A 250 -18.37 -11.10 -31.99
CA ALA A 250 -17.66 -12.33 -31.65
C ALA A 250 -18.30 -13.12 -30.49
N VAL A 251 -19.35 -12.58 -29.85
CA VAL A 251 -20.05 -13.16 -28.71
C VAL A 251 -21.52 -13.37 -29.04
N ASN A 252 -21.95 -14.63 -29.11
CA ASN A 252 -23.36 -15.00 -29.35
C ASN A 252 -24.15 -15.19 -28.06
N GLN A 253 -23.48 -15.64 -26.99
CA GLN A 253 -24.13 -16.12 -25.77
C GLN A 253 -23.14 -16.19 -24.59
N ILE A 254 -23.59 -15.82 -23.40
CA ILE A 254 -22.86 -15.95 -22.13
C ILE A 254 -23.71 -16.76 -21.14
N ILE A 255 -23.36 -18.03 -20.93
CA ILE A 255 -23.98 -18.91 -19.94
C ILE A 255 -23.24 -18.81 -18.61
N VAL A 256 -23.89 -18.35 -17.55
CA VAL A 256 -23.34 -18.34 -16.19
C VAL A 256 -23.86 -19.54 -15.40
N ILE A 257 -22.99 -20.21 -14.64
CA ILE A 257 -23.32 -21.42 -13.87
C ILE A 257 -22.85 -21.25 -12.41
N ALA A 258 -23.81 -21.25 -11.48
CA ALA A 258 -23.58 -21.10 -10.03
C ALA A 258 -24.33 -22.20 -9.23
N PRO A 259 -23.82 -23.45 -9.14
CA PRO A 259 -24.57 -24.54 -8.52
C PRO A 259 -24.81 -24.32 -7.02
N GLY A 260 -26.08 -24.12 -6.64
CA GLY A 260 -26.48 -23.76 -5.28
C GLY A 260 -26.53 -22.25 -4.98
N GLY A 261 -26.29 -21.41 -6.00
CA GLY A 261 -26.55 -19.97 -5.97
C GLY A 261 -27.76 -19.60 -6.84
N ASP A 262 -28.44 -18.52 -6.47
CA ASP A 262 -29.44 -17.88 -7.32
C ASP A 262 -28.77 -16.78 -8.14
N ILE A 263 -28.91 -16.84 -9.46
CA ILE A 263 -28.36 -15.82 -10.37
C ILE A 263 -29.46 -14.84 -10.74
N SER A 264 -29.13 -13.56 -10.66
CA SER A 264 -29.90 -12.45 -11.24
C SER A 264 -28.98 -11.58 -12.08
N SER A 265 -29.28 -11.41 -13.37
CA SER A 265 -28.57 -10.46 -14.23
C SER A 265 -29.21 -9.08 -14.13
N SER A 266 -28.41 -8.06 -13.81
CA SER A 266 -28.78 -6.68 -14.11
C SER A 266 -28.40 -6.39 -15.55
N HIS A 267 -29.32 -6.59 -16.49
CA HIS A 267 -29.12 -6.15 -17.87
C HIS A 267 -28.93 -4.63 -17.91
N ALA A 268 -28.06 -4.15 -18.79
CA ALA A 268 -27.87 -2.72 -19.04
C ALA A 268 -29.02 -2.17 -19.89
N THR A 269 -30.20 -2.01 -19.29
CA THR A 269 -31.44 -1.63 -20.00
C THR A 269 -31.38 -0.18 -20.49
N GLY A 270 -30.83 0.03 -21.68
CA GLY A 270 -30.94 1.28 -22.44
C GLY A 270 -32.36 1.54 -22.99
N ALA A 271 -33.16 0.49 -23.10
CA ALA A 271 -34.59 0.53 -23.37
C ALA A 271 -35.35 -0.36 -22.37
N ALA A 272 -36.60 -0.01 -22.09
CA ALA A 272 -37.50 -0.80 -21.25
C ALA A 272 -38.85 -0.98 -21.96
N ASP A 273 -39.03 -2.12 -22.64
CA ASP A 273 -40.36 -2.63 -22.99
C ASP A 273 -40.36 -4.15 -23.29
N ASP A 274 -39.31 -4.71 -23.91
CA ASP A 274 -39.22 -6.16 -24.12
C ASP A 274 -38.61 -6.89 -22.91
N ALA A 275 -39.44 -7.73 -22.27
CA ALA A 275 -39.13 -8.49 -21.08
C ALA A 275 -38.59 -9.87 -21.45
N ASP A 276 -37.33 -9.92 -21.90
CA ASP A 276 -36.77 -11.16 -22.45
C ASP A 276 -36.58 -12.27 -21.38
N ASN A 277 -36.69 -13.50 -21.85
CA ASN A 277 -37.27 -14.58 -21.09
C ASN A 277 -36.20 -15.42 -20.35
N VAL A 278 -35.76 -14.93 -19.19
CA VAL A 278 -34.90 -15.64 -18.22
C VAL A 278 -35.58 -16.95 -17.79
N THR A 279 -35.32 -18.01 -18.56
CA THR A 279 -36.02 -19.30 -18.46
C THR A 279 -35.34 -20.17 -17.41
N ALA A 280 -35.58 -19.84 -16.13
CA ALA A 280 -35.06 -20.61 -15.00
C ALA A 280 -35.44 -22.10 -15.14
N GLY A 281 -34.44 -22.93 -15.47
CA GLY A 281 -34.61 -24.34 -15.86
C GLY A 281 -35.12 -25.24 -14.74
N GLY A 282 -36.44 -25.31 -14.57
CA GLY A 282 -37.10 -25.98 -13.46
C GLY A 282 -36.91 -27.50 -13.41
N SER A 283 -35.80 -27.97 -12.82
CA SER A 283 -35.59 -29.36 -12.43
C SER A 283 -34.85 -29.45 -11.09
N SER A 284 -35.43 -30.18 -10.13
CA SER A 284 -35.01 -30.20 -8.73
C SER A 284 -33.88 -31.20 -8.43
N SER A 285 -32.72 -31.02 -9.06
CA SER A 285 -31.47 -31.68 -8.66
C SER A 285 -30.25 -30.90 -9.18
N ALA A 286 -29.61 -30.12 -8.30
CA ALA A 286 -28.55 -29.16 -8.63
C ALA A 286 -29.00 -28.16 -9.71
N THR A 287 -29.74 -27.12 -9.31
CA THR A 287 -30.22 -26.06 -10.19
C THR A 287 -29.06 -25.38 -10.92
N LEU A 288 -28.97 -25.67 -12.22
CA LEU A 288 -28.29 -24.81 -13.18
C LEU A 288 -29.20 -23.60 -13.41
N ASN A 289 -28.97 -22.54 -12.63
CA ASN A 289 -29.56 -21.23 -12.91
C ASN A 289 -28.80 -20.62 -14.09
N GLU A 290 -29.22 -20.99 -15.29
CA GLU A 290 -28.72 -20.47 -16.57
C GLU A 290 -29.40 -19.12 -16.85
N VAL A 291 -28.59 -18.08 -17.01
CA VAL A 291 -29.00 -16.83 -17.65
C VAL A 291 -28.47 -16.88 -19.07
N ASP A 292 -29.36 -16.68 -20.04
CA ASP A 292 -28.97 -16.42 -21.42
C ASP A 292 -28.86 -14.90 -21.64
N VAL A 293 -27.91 -14.50 -22.47
CA VAL A 293 -27.63 -13.09 -22.81
C VAL A 293 -27.50 -13.06 -24.32
N ASP A 294 -28.63 -12.94 -25.00
CA ASP A 294 -28.68 -12.84 -26.46
C ASP A 294 -28.23 -11.44 -26.88
N THR A 295 -27.19 -11.37 -27.70
CA THR A 295 -26.62 -10.14 -28.24
C THR A 295 -27.25 -9.74 -29.58
N ALA A 296 -28.22 -10.51 -30.09
CA ALA A 296 -28.76 -10.36 -31.44
C ALA A 296 -30.00 -9.44 -31.57
N ASP A 297 -30.50 -8.83 -30.48
CA ASP A 297 -31.59 -7.84 -30.61
C ASP A 297 -31.10 -6.56 -31.30
N GLY A 298 -31.94 -6.02 -32.17
CA GLY A 298 -31.56 -5.05 -33.21
C GLY A 298 -31.43 -3.60 -32.75
N ASP A 299 -31.36 -3.32 -31.45
CA ASP A 299 -31.31 -1.93 -30.95
C ASP A 299 -29.92 -1.29 -31.13
N SER A 300 -29.69 -0.80 -32.35
CA SER A 300 -28.47 -0.14 -32.80
C SER A 300 -28.09 1.18 -32.08
N ASN A 301 -28.80 1.55 -31.00
CA ASN A 301 -28.55 2.74 -30.19
C ASN A 301 -27.64 2.47 -28.97
N ALA A 302 -27.51 1.21 -28.51
CA ALA A 302 -26.67 0.83 -27.37
C ALA A 302 -25.21 0.52 -27.79
N ALA A 303 -24.57 1.44 -28.50
CA ALA A 303 -23.25 1.24 -29.14
C ALA A 303 -22.05 1.31 -28.15
N GLY A 304 -22.09 0.57 -27.04
CA GLY A 304 -20.99 0.45 -26.08
C GLY A 304 -21.10 -0.77 -25.16
N ASP A 305 -20.03 -1.56 -25.08
CA ASP A 305 -19.73 -2.66 -24.14
C ASP A 305 -20.72 -3.84 -23.97
N VAL A 306 -21.94 -3.81 -24.52
CA VAL A 306 -23.02 -4.77 -24.19
C VAL A 306 -22.64 -6.26 -24.38
N GLY A 307 -21.79 -6.57 -25.37
CA GLY A 307 -21.31 -7.94 -25.62
C GLY A 307 -20.05 -8.37 -24.85
N GLN A 308 -19.44 -7.49 -24.05
CA GLN A 308 -18.07 -7.67 -23.53
C GLN A 308 -17.95 -7.75 -22.01
N ARG A 309 -18.87 -7.11 -21.29
CA ARG A 309 -18.77 -6.92 -19.85
C ARG A 309 -20.13 -7.09 -19.17
N THR A 310 -20.44 -8.33 -18.76
CA THR A 310 -21.76 -8.67 -18.19
C THR A 310 -21.73 -8.61 -16.67
N GLY A 311 -22.53 -7.70 -16.09
CA GLY A 311 -22.75 -7.60 -14.64
C GLY A 311 -23.75 -8.66 -14.14
N ILE A 312 -23.31 -9.51 -13.23
CA ILE A 312 -24.07 -10.66 -12.73
C ILE A 312 -24.15 -10.60 -11.21
N LYS A 313 -25.34 -10.75 -10.63
CA LYS A 313 -25.56 -10.72 -9.19
C LYS A 313 -25.94 -12.11 -8.70
N VAL A 314 -25.01 -12.77 -7.98
CA VAL A 314 -25.20 -14.11 -7.42
C VAL A 314 -25.54 -14.00 -5.94
N SER A 315 -26.67 -14.55 -5.53
CA SER A 315 -27.04 -14.79 -4.14
C SER A 315 -27.09 -16.29 -3.86
N LYS A 316 -27.60 -16.70 -2.69
CA LYS A 316 -27.65 -18.12 -2.30
C LYS A 316 -29.08 -18.58 -2.04
N THR A 317 -29.52 -19.59 -2.79
CA THR A 317 -30.91 -20.05 -2.94
C THR A 317 -31.65 -20.33 -1.63
N ASP A 318 -30.94 -20.77 -0.59
CA ASP A 318 -31.54 -21.17 0.68
C ASP A 318 -31.31 -20.18 1.83
N GLY A 319 -30.66 -19.04 1.54
CA GLY A 319 -30.30 -18.01 2.52
C GLY A 319 -29.35 -18.46 3.63
N LYS A 320 -28.73 -19.63 3.54
CA LYS A 320 -27.83 -20.16 4.58
C LYS A 320 -26.36 -19.92 4.25
N PRO A 321 -25.50 -19.75 5.27
CA PRO A 321 -24.06 -19.62 5.08
C PRO A 321 -23.39 -20.75 4.31
N GLY A 322 -22.19 -20.49 3.81
CA GLY A 322 -21.34 -21.43 3.06
C GLY A 322 -21.19 -21.06 1.58
N THR A 323 -20.36 -21.83 0.87
CA THR A 323 -19.85 -21.45 -0.45
C THR A 323 -20.79 -21.74 -1.64
N VAL A 324 -20.52 -21.07 -2.76
CA VAL A 324 -21.04 -21.35 -4.11
C VAL A 324 -19.87 -21.18 -5.09
N THR A 325 -19.59 -22.18 -5.94
CA THR A 325 -18.61 -22.02 -7.03
C THR A 325 -19.32 -21.53 -8.28
N VAL A 326 -18.77 -20.50 -8.93
CA VAL A 326 -19.32 -19.88 -10.14
C VAL A 326 -18.29 -19.91 -11.26
N TYR A 327 -18.74 -20.19 -12.46
CA TYR A 327 -17.99 -20.00 -13.70
C TYR A 327 -18.94 -19.59 -14.83
N ALA A 328 -18.41 -19.03 -15.91
CA ALA A 328 -19.16 -18.78 -17.13
C ALA A 328 -18.59 -19.56 -18.33
N ILE A 329 -19.46 -19.85 -19.28
CA ILE A 329 -19.13 -20.34 -20.63
C ILE A 329 -19.62 -19.27 -21.60
N VAL A 330 -18.69 -18.65 -22.31
CA VAL A 330 -18.98 -17.73 -23.42
C VAL A 330 -18.91 -18.52 -24.71
N SER A 331 -19.79 -18.27 -25.67
CA SER A 331 -19.73 -18.86 -27.01
C SER A 331 -19.96 -17.83 -28.11
N GLY A 332 -19.43 -18.10 -29.29
CA GLY A 332 -19.45 -17.19 -30.43
C GLY A 332 -19.03 -17.88 -31.73
N PRO A 333 -18.93 -17.14 -32.85
CA PRO A 333 -18.64 -17.72 -34.17
C PRO A 333 -17.26 -18.38 -34.27
N GLY A 334 -16.30 -17.95 -33.44
CA GLY A 334 -14.94 -18.51 -33.37
C GLY A 334 -14.80 -19.77 -32.49
N GLY A 335 -15.75 -20.04 -31.60
CA GLY A 335 -15.66 -21.16 -30.65
C GLY A 335 -16.38 -20.89 -29.32
N ALA A 336 -15.84 -21.44 -28.24
CA ALA A 336 -16.32 -21.19 -26.88
C ALA A 336 -15.15 -21.08 -25.90
N ALA A 337 -15.27 -20.16 -24.95
CA ALA A 337 -14.33 -19.95 -23.86
C ALA A 337 -15.01 -20.26 -22.52
N ARG A 338 -14.25 -20.73 -21.54
CA ARG A 338 -14.72 -20.93 -20.17
C ARG A 338 -13.84 -20.14 -19.22
N THR A 339 -14.45 -19.46 -18.26
CA THR A 339 -13.73 -18.76 -17.19
C THR A 339 -13.08 -19.75 -16.22
N GLU A 340 -12.23 -19.24 -15.33
CA GLU A 340 -11.86 -19.95 -14.12
C GLU A 340 -13.03 -20.06 -13.11
N ASP A 341 -12.83 -20.88 -12.07
CA ASP A 341 -13.83 -21.19 -11.04
C ASP A 341 -13.69 -20.21 -9.86
N VAL A 342 -14.59 -19.23 -9.79
CA VAL A 342 -14.64 -18.28 -8.68
C VAL A 342 -15.46 -18.89 -7.54
N THR A 343 -14.84 -19.17 -6.40
CA THR A 343 -15.56 -19.66 -5.21
C THR A 343 -15.99 -18.48 -4.34
N LEU A 344 -17.30 -18.27 -4.28
CA LEU A 344 -17.96 -17.28 -3.44
C LEU A 344 -18.21 -17.85 -2.04
N THR A 345 -18.10 -17.00 -1.02
CA THR A 345 -18.43 -17.33 0.38
C THR A 345 -19.53 -16.41 0.87
N PHE A 346 -20.70 -16.97 1.16
CA PHE A 346 -21.81 -16.24 1.79
C PHE A 346 -21.74 -16.46 3.29
N SER A 347 -21.55 -15.38 4.05
CA SER A 347 -21.55 -15.41 5.53
C SER A 347 -22.97 -15.32 6.08
N GLY A 348 -23.19 -16.00 7.20
CA GLY A 348 -24.43 -15.96 7.96
C GLY A 348 -24.28 -15.17 9.26
N PRO A 349 -25.37 -15.01 10.04
CA PRO A 349 -25.27 -14.52 11.41
C PRO A 349 -24.30 -15.38 12.24
N ALA A 350 -23.47 -14.74 13.05
CA ALA A 350 -22.52 -15.41 13.94
C ALA A 350 -23.19 -16.50 14.79
N ALA A 351 -22.60 -17.69 14.77
CA ALA A 351 -23.04 -18.89 15.49
C ALA A 351 -21.97 -19.39 16.48
N SER A 352 -20.70 -19.07 16.23
CA SER A 352 -19.59 -19.12 17.18
C SER A 352 -19.03 -17.70 17.41
N MET A 353 -18.26 -17.54 18.48
CA MET A 353 -17.44 -16.36 18.74
C MET A 353 -16.18 -16.84 19.47
N SER A 354 -15.04 -16.28 19.13
CA SER A 354 -13.75 -16.56 19.74
C SER A 354 -12.97 -15.27 19.95
N ILE A 355 -12.11 -15.25 20.96
CA ILE A 355 -11.21 -14.14 21.24
C ILE A 355 -9.82 -14.74 21.40
N ALA A 356 -8.82 -14.15 20.74
CA ALA A 356 -7.44 -14.55 20.91
C ALA A 356 -6.90 -14.05 22.27
N ASP A 357 -6.11 -14.89 22.94
CA ASP A 357 -5.31 -14.46 24.09
C ASP A 357 -4.43 -13.26 23.71
N ALA A 358 -4.20 -12.35 24.66
CA ALA A 358 -3.34 -11.20 24.42
C ALA A 358 -1.87 -11.63 24.28
N THR A 359 -1.20 -11.19 23.20
CA THR A 359 0.25 -11.36 23.03
C THR A 359 1.07 -10.36 23.85
N GLU A 360 0.42 -9.35 24.41
CA GLU A 360 0.99 -8.24 25.17
C GLU A 360 0.40 -8.24 26.60
N SER A 361 1.17 -7.75 27.57
CA SER A 361 0.78 -7.72 28.99
C SER A 361 0.51 -6.30 29.46
N LEU A 362 -0.57 -6.07 30.21
CA LEU A 362 -0.86 -4.74 30.78
C LEU A 362 0.05 -4.44 31.98
N LEU A 363 0.54 -3.21 32.06
CA LEU A 363 1.22 -2.63 33.21
C LEU A 363 0.35 -2.68 34.48
N SER A 364 0.90 -3.18 35.58
CA SER A 364 0.24 -3.08 36.90
C SER A 364 0.13 -1.64 37.42
N VAL A 365 0.98 -0.73 36.94
CA VAL A 365 0.96 0.71 37.20
C VAL A 365 1.24 1.43 35.90
N ASN A 366 0.31 2.28 35.43
CA ASN A 366 0.57 3.16 34.29
C ASN A 366 1.76 4.09 34.63
N THR A 367 2.71 4.19 33.71
CA THR A 367 3.80 5.16 33.81
C THR A 367 3.25 6.57 33.59
N ILE A 368 3.73 7.51 34.41
CA ILE A 368 3.80 8.90 33.96
C ILE A 368 4.87 8.92 32.87
N GLY A 369 4.61 9.54 31.72
CA GLY A 369 5.68 9.77 30.75
C GLY A 369 6.66 10.77 31.35
N ASP A 370 7.94 10.41 31.47
CA ASP A 370 8.99 11.40 31.69
C ASP A 370 9.07 12.28 30.43
N ASP A 371 8.37 13.41 30.38
CA ASP A 371 8.61 14.38 29.31
C ASP A 371 10.03 14.96 29.49
N PRO A 372 10.86 14.95 28.44
CA PRO A 372 12.23 15.47 28.54
C PRO A 372 12.32 17.00 28.65
N ASP A 373 11.26 17.78 28.40
CA ASP A 373 11.30 19.22 28.65
C ASP A 373 11.03 19.54 30.12
N THR A 374 12.03 20.14 30.78
CA THR A 374 11.97 20.53 32.20
C THR A 374 11.15 21.81 32.46
N ASP A 375 10.14 22.06 31.62
CA ASP A 375 9.15 23.12 31.79
C ASP A 375 8.33 22.87 33.07
N ALA A 376 8.02 23.95 33.81
CA ALA A 376 7.34 23.85 35.10
C ALA A 376 5.80 23.81 34.99
N VAL A 377 5.25 23.63 33.79
CA VAL A 377 3.81 23.71 33.49
C VAL A 377 3.30 22.48 32.72
N GLU A 378 4.08 21.39 32.65
CA GLU A 378 3.58 20.14 32.07
C GLU A 378 2.40 19.57 32.87
N THR A 379 1.34 19.21 32.15
CA THR A 379 0.23 18.42 32.67
C THR A 379 0.37 17.00 32.14
N ASP A 380 1.42 16.31 32.60
CA ASP A 380 1.85 15.00 32.12
C ASP A 380 0.66 14.09 31.82
N ALA A 381 0.45 13.81 30.53
CA ALA A 381 -0.61 12.92 30.11
C ALA A 381 -0.24 11.49 30.54
N VAL A 382 -0.85 11.00 31.63
CA VAL A 382 -0.65 9.62 32.10
C VAL A 382 -0.85 8.66 30.95
N ILE A 383 0.25 8.03 30.51
CA ILE A 383 0.25 7.11 29.38
C ILE A 383 -0.40 5.83 29.88
N LYS A 384 -1.69 5.68 29.59
CA LYS A 384 -2.42 4.48 29.94
C LYS A 384 -2.01 3.36 29.02
N ASP A 385 -1.61 2.24 29.61
CA ASP A 385 -1.27 1.06 28.83
C ASP A 385 -2.50 0.45 28.17
N THR A 386 -2.35 -0.10 26.96
CA THR A 386 -3.44 -0.69 26.20
C THR A 386 -3.02 -1.93 25.43
N ILE A 387 -3.79 -3.01 25.60
CA ILE A 387 -3.66 -4.25 24.81
C ILE A 387 -4.89 -4.45 23.94
N LYS A 388 -4.73 -5.16 22.82
CA LYS A 388 -5.82 -5.48 21.89
C LYS A 388 -6.00 -6.99 21.77
N LEU A 389 -7.21 -7.47 22.07
CA LEU A 389 -7.59 -8.87 21.89
C LEU A 389 -8.40 -8.98 20.59
N GLN A 390 -7.92 -9.79 19.64
CA GLN A 390 -8.61 -10.02 18.36
C GLN A 390 -9.88 -10.82 18.61
N VAL A 391 -11.02 -10.34 18.12
CA VAL A 391 -12.32 -11.03 18.14
C VAL A 391 -12.58 -11.61 16.75
N SER A 392 -12.97 -12.87 16.72
CA SER A 392 -13.45 -13.56 15.51
C SER A 392 -14.82 -14.17 15.78
N ALA A 393 -15.61 -14.34 14.72
CA ALA A 393 -16.87 -15.05 14.76
C ALA A 393 -17.02 -15.89 13.50
N GLU A 394 -17.67 -17.04 13.62
CA GLU A 394 -18.01 -17.90 12.49
C GLU A 394 -19.51 -18.14 12.48
N ASP A 395 -20.08 -18.34 11.30
CA ASP A 395 -21.47 -18.76 11.14
C ASP A 395 -21.64 -20.29 11.29
N THR A 396 -22.86 -20.81 11.08
CA THR A 396 -23.15 -22.25 11.20
C THR A 396 -22.48 -23.13 10.15
N GLY A 397 -21.85 -22.55 9.13
CA GLY A 397 -21.02 -23.24 8.14
C GLY A 397 -19.51 -23.18 8.43
N GLY A 398 -19.08 -22.46 9.47
CA GLY A 398 -17.66 -22.24 9.77
C GLY A 398 -17.01 -21.16 8.90
N ASN A 399 -17.78 -20.32 8.21
CA ASN A 399 -17.22 -19.18 7.48
C ASN A 399 -17.03 -18.00 8.44
N SER A 400 -15.93 -17.26 8.29
CA SER A 400 -15.69 -16.03 9.04
C SER A 400 -16.80 -15.00 8.77
N THR A 401 -17.27 -14.35 9.83
CA THR A 401 -18.31 -13.32 9.77
C THR A 401 -18.05 -12.25 10.83
N ASP A 402 -18.71 -11.09 10.68
CA ASP A 402 -18.66 -10.03 11.68
C ASP A 402 -19.17 -10.54 13.04
N PRO A 403 -18.45 -10.28 14.15
CA PRO A 403 -18.99 -10.47 15.49
C PRO A 403 -20.21 -9.57 15.70
N PRO A 404 -21.17 -9.95 16.55
CA PRO A 404 -22.36 -9.14 16.81
C PRO A 404 -22.01 -7.85 17.57
N MET A 405 -21.76 -6.76 16.84
CA MET A 405 -21.35 -5.44 17.37
C MET A 405 -22.32 -4.85 18.42
N GLY A 406 -23.60 -5.22 18.37
CA GLY A 406 -24.63 -4.71 19.27
C GLY A 406 -24.72 -5.48 20.59
N GLY A 407 -24.38 -4.83 21.71
CA GLY A 407 -24.74 -5.31 23.05
C GLY A 407 -23.77 -6.34 23.66
N VAL A 408 -22.49 -6.27 23.34
CA VAL A 408 -21.47 -7.20 23.84
C VAL A 408 -21.18 -6.93 25.32
N SER A 409 -21.68 -7.80 26.19
CA SER A 409 -21.43 -7.75 27.62
C SER A 409 -20.04 -8.32 27.92
N ILE A 410 -19.07 -7.42 28.11
CA ILE A 410 -17.70 -7.80 28.49
C ILE A 410 -17.58 -7.82 30.01
N VAL A 411 -17.08 -8.94 30.52
CA VAL A 411 -16.76 -9.22 31.91
C VAL A 411 -15.25 -9.42 32.00
N ILE A 412 -14.63 -8.83 33.00
CA ILE A 412 -13.20 -9.02 33.27
C ILE A 412 -13.09 -9.57 34.70
N THR A 413 -12.21 -10.54 34.89
CA THR A 413 -12.00 -11.24 36.16
C THR A 413 -10.50 -11.26 36.47
N ASP A 414 -10.14 -10.90 37.71
CA ASP A 414 -8.76 -10.88 38.18
C ASP A 414 -8.27 -12.29 38.62
N PRO A 415 -6.96 -12.46 38.93
CA PRO A 415 -6.41 -13.77 39.33
C PRO A 415 -7.01 -14.35 40.62
N ASP A 416 -7.68 -13.54 41.45
CA ASP A 416 -8.41 -13.99 42.63
C ASP A 416 -9.84 -14.47 42.31
N GLY A 417 -10.26 -14.43 41.03
CA GLY A 417 -11.60 -14.77 40.58
C GLY A 417 -12.65 -13.66 40.81
N LYS A 418 -12.22 -12.42 41.08
CA LYS A 418 -13.13 -11.29 41.35
C LYS A 418 -13.42 -10.52 40.07
N ARG A 419 -14.69 -10.18 39.85
CA ARG A 419 -15.14 -9.44 38.66
C ARG A 419 -14.77 -7.96 38.79
N GLN A 420 -14.12 -7.40 37.78
CA GLN A 420 -13.55 -6.05 37.79
C GLN A 420 -14.35 -5.04 36.96
N GLY A 421 -14.43 -3.82 37.50
CA GLY A 421 -15.15 -2.69 36.93
C GLY A 421 -14.36 -1.93 35.87
N THR A 422 -15.05 -1.07 35.12
CA THR A 422 -14.44 -0.18 34.11
C THR A 422 -13.54 0.91 34.70
N SER A 423 -13.55 1.11 36.02
CA SER A 423 -12.64 1.95 36.80
C SER A 423 -11.41 1.20 37.33
N VAL A 424 -11.10 0.04 36.74
CA VAL A 424 -9.92 -0.81 37.02
C VAL A 424 -9.30 -1.27 35.71
N ILE A 425 -10.12 -1.73 34.76
CA ILE A 425 -9.72 -1.95 33.37
C ILE A 425 -10.75 -1.28 32.45
N GLY A 426 -10.33 -0.23 31.75
CA GLY A 426 -11.11 0.37 30.66
C GLY A 426 -11.26 -0.64 29.51
N ARG A 427 -12.37 -0.61 28.78
CA ARG A 427 -12.65 -1.57 27.70
C ARG A 427 -13.56 -1.01 26.62
N SER A 428 -13.21 -1.23 25.35
CA SER A 428 -14.08 -0.93 24.21
C SER A 428 -15.18 -1.99 24.04
N GLN A 429 -16.19 -1.72 23.20
CA GLN A 429 -16.87 -2.81 22.48
C GLN A 429 -15.94 -3.35 21.38
N PRO A 430 -16.22 -4.51 20.77
CA PRO A 430 -15.55 -4.90 19.53
C PRO A 430 -15.67 -3.78 18.48
N THR A 431 -14.54 -3.40 17.90
CA THR A 431 -14.47 -2.38 16.82
C THR A 431 -13.59 -2.89 15.69
N ASN A 432 -13.97 -2.58 14.45
CA ASN A 432 -13.18 -2.96 13.28
C ASN A 432 -11.86 -2.14 13.24
N GLY A 433 -10.76 -2.82 12.95
CA GLY A 433 -9.42 -2.26 12.77
C GLY A 433 -9.16 -1.87 11.31
N ALA A 434 -8.01 -1.22 11.07
CA ALA A 434 -7.57 -0.86 9.73
C ALA A 434 -7.18 -2.08 8.85
N ASP A 435 -7.08 -3.27 9.45
CA ASP A 435 -6.81 -4.57 8.83
C ASP A 435 -8.10 -5.38 8.55
N GLY A 436 -9.28 -4.81 8.78
CA GLY A 436 -10.57 -5.49 8.60
C GLY A 436 -10.93 -6.50 9.69
N LYS A 437 -10.17 -6.55 10.79
CA LYS A 437 -10.44 -7.43 11.92
C LYS A 437 -11.04 -6.69 13.11
N PHE A 438 -11.82 -7.40 13.91
CA PHE A 438 -12.44 -6.82 15.11
C PHE A 438 -11.54 -6.99 16.33
N TYR A 439 -11.48 -5.94 17.17
CA TYR A 439 -10.67 -5.94 18.39
C TYR A 439 -11.48 -5.41 19.59
N ILE A 440 -11.25 -6.02 20.75
CA ILE A 440 -11.52 -5.39 22.05
C ILE A 440 -10.21 -4.79 22.54
N THR A 441 -10.18 -3.47 22.68
CA THR A 441 -9.08 -2.76 23.37
C THR A 441 -9.36 -2.77 24.86
N LEU A 442 -8.39 -3.19 25.66
CA LEU A 442 -8.37 -3.01 27.11
C LEU A 442 -7.39 -1.90 27.48
N THR A 443 -7.66 -1.20 28.58
CA THR A 443 -6.86 -0.07 29.06
C THR A 443 -6.59 -0.22 30.55
N GLY A 444 -5.32 -0.18 30.95
CA GLY A 444 -4.94 -0.18 32.35
C GLY A 444 -5.40 1.10 33.07
N GLU A 445 -6.03 0.98 34.22
CA GLU A 445 -6.31 2.10 35.14
C GLU A 445 -5.51 1.97 36.45
N GLY A 446 -4.40 1.22 36.41
CA GLY A 446 -3.47 1.03 37.52
C GLY A 446 -2.64 2.28 37.81
N SER A 447 -2.40 2.57 39.09
CA SER A 447 -1.57 3.72 39.52
C SER A 447 -0.73 3.35 40.74
N ALA A 448 0.34 4.11 41.03
CA ALA A 448 1.26 3.78 42.13
C ALA A 448 0.61 3.68 43.52
N SER A 449 -0.55 4.33 43.75
CA SER A 449 -1.33 4.23 44.99
C SER A 449 -2.36 3.09 45.01
N LYS A 450 -2.66 2.51 43.83
CA LYS A 450 -3.58 1.39 43.63
C LYS A 450 -3.18 0.62 42.35
N PRO A 451 -2.15 -0.25 42.42
CA PRO A 451 -1.76 -1.08 41.30
C PRO A 451 -2.85 -2.12 40.95
N LEU A 452 -2.81 -2.61 39.72
CA LEU A 452 -3.54 -3.81 39.32
C LEU A 452 -2.84 -5.05 39.90
N THR A 453 -3.62 -6.09 40.23
CA THR A 453 -3.07 -7.38 40.68
C THR A 453 -2.31 -8.05 39.53
N ALA A 454 -1.04 -8.37 39.72
CA ALA A 454 -0.22 -9.09 38.74
C ALA A 454 -0.70 -10.54 38.52
N GLY A 455 -0.37 -11.12 37.36
CA GLY A 455 -0.73 -12.47 36.95
C GLY A 455 -1.77 -12.53 35.83
N ASN A 456 -2.38 -13.70 35.62
CA ASN A 456 -3.29 -13.95 34.49
C ASN A 456 -4.74 -13.58 34.83
N TRP A 457 -5.31 -12.68 34.02
CA TRP A 457 -6.70 -12.22 34.08
C TRP A 457 -7.51 -12.92 32.98
N THR A 458 -8.84 -12.99 33.17
CA THR A 458 -9.77 -13.57 32.21
C THR A 458 -10.76 -12.53 31.71
N LEU A 459 -10.91 -12.42 30.40
CA LEU A 459 -11.98 -11.69 29.73
C LEU A 459 -13.02 -12.68 29.23
N THR A 460 -14.28 -12.49 29.62
CA THR A 460 -15.45 -13.21 29.08
C THR A 460 -16.31 -12.19 28.33
N ALA A 461 -16.50 -12.36 27.03
CA ALA A 461 -17.43 -11.55 26.23
C ALA A 461 -18.68 -12.36 25.88
N LYS A 462 -19.87 -11.76 26.05
CA LYS A 462 -21.15 -12.40 25.71
C LYS A 462 -22.00 -11.50 24.81
N SER A 463 -22.61 -12.07 23.78
CA SER A 463 -23.59 -11.38 22.94
C SER A 463 -24.74 -12.31 22.56
N GLY A 464 -25.93 -12.02 23.10
CA GLY A 464 -27.11 -12.89 22.96
C GLY A 464 -26.90 -14.28 23.57
N LYS A 465 -26.59 -15.27 22.72
CA LYS A 465 -26.23 -16.66 23.11
C LYS A 465 -24.75 -17.00 22.89
N LEU A 466 -24.00 -16.12 22.20
CA LEU A 466 -22.58 -16.32 21.95
C LEU A 466 -21.78 -15.91 23.17
N GLU A 467 -20.75 -16.68 23.47
CA GLU A 467 -19.84 -16.50 24.59
C GLU A 467 -18.44 -16.91 24.16
N ALA A 468 -17.47 -16.05 24.45
CA ALA A 468 -16.06 -16.28 24.16
C ALA A 468 -15.23 -15.84 25.36
N GLU A 469 -14.15 -16.58 25.63
CA GLU A 469 -13.20 -16.27 26.69
C GLU A 469 -11.79 -16.15 26.12
N ALA A 470 -11.00 -15.27 26.71
CA ALA A 470 -9.57 -15.11 26.45
C ALA A 470 -8.86 -14.70 27.73
N THR A 471 -7.55 -14.97 27.79
CA THR A 471 -6.68 -14.55 28.88
C THR A 471 -5.77 -13.40 28.46
N PHE A 472 -5.36 -12.61 29.45
CA PHE A 472 -4.31 -11.61 29.29
C PHE A 472 -3.53 -11.50 30.60
N ALA A 473 -2.24 -11.22 30.53
CA ALA A 473 -1.43 -10.99 31.71
C ALA A 473 -1.47 -9.52 32.14
N VAL A 474 -1.41 -9.30 33.45
CA VAL A 474 -1.00 -8.03 34.05
C VAL A 474 0.39 -8.24 34.63
N ALA A 475 1.38 -7.52 34.11
CA ALA A 475 2.77 -7.63 34.54
C ALA A 475 2.96 -7.00 35.92
N GLY A 476 3.52 -7.77 36.87
CA GLY A 476 4.02 -7.22 38.12
C GLY A 476 5.26 -6.34 37.92
N ALA A 477 5.71 -5.69 39.00
CA ALA A 477 7.02 -5.06 39.02
C ALA A 477 8.14 -6.13 38.84
N PRO A 478 9.27 -5.79 38.20
CA PRO A 478 10.43 -6.68 38.09
C PRO A 478 10.85 -7.26 39.44
N ALA A 479 11.09 -8.58 39.47
CA ALA A 479 11.53 -9.30 40.66
C ALA A 479 12.73 -10.22 40.40
N ASP A 480 12.87 -10.75 39.18
CA ASP A 480 14.04 -11.52 38.74
C ASP A 480 14.54 -11.07 37.35
N VAL A 481 15.85 -11.17 37.15
CA VAL A 481 16.55 -10.79 35.92
C VAL A 481 17.56 -11.87 35.57
N ALA A 482 17.27 -12.66 34.54
CA ALA A 482 18.20 -13.66 34.00
C ALA A 482 19.02 -13.05 32.86
N VAL A 483 20.35 -12.94 33.02
CA VAL A 483 21.23 -12.39 31.98
C VAL A 483 21.98 -13.51 31.25
N SER A 484 21.94 -13.46 29.93
CA SER A 484 22.64 -14.38 29.02
C SER A 484 23.45 -13.60 27.99
N ALA A 485 24.42 -14.26 27.35
CA ALA A 485 25.23 -13.68 26.28
C ALA A 485 25.32 -14.64 25.10
N SER A 486 25.31 -14.11 23.87
CA SER A 486 25.37 -14.90 22.63
C SER A 486 26.63 -15.75 22.52
N GLN A 487 27.71 -15.32 23.17
CA GLN A 487 28.88 -16.14 23.50
C GLN A 487 29.47 -15.67 24.84
N MET A 488 29.88 -16.62 25.69
CA MET A 488 30.49 -16.34 27.00
C MET A 488 32.02 -16.18 26.91
N THR A 489 32.61 -16.48 25.76
CA THR A 489 34.05 -16.44 25.50
C THR A 489 34.33 -15.82 24.13
N SER A 490 35.44 -15.09 24.00
CA SER A 490 35.98 -14.61 22.72
C SER A 490 37.51 -14.56 22.73
N ASP A 491 38.13 -14.78 21.58
CA ASP A 491 39.58 -14.70 21.34
C ASP A 491 39.97 -13.55 20.39
N THR A 492 39.00 -12.76 19.92
CA THR A 492 39.16 -11.82 18.81
C THR A 492 38.76 -10.40 19.19
N ILE A 493 39.66 -9.43 18.96
CA ILE A 493 39.40 -8.01 19.24
C ILE A 493 38.44 -7.47 18.17
N GLY A 494 37.37 -6.80 18.60
CA GLY A 494 36.29 -6.32 17.73
C GLY A 494 35.07 -7.23 17.67
N ASP A 495 35.10 -8.40 18.33
CA ASP A 495 33.92 -9.27 18.48
C ASP A 495 32.76 -8.51 19.14
N VAL A 496 31.57 -8.63 18.55
CA VAL A 496 30.33 -8.06 19.09
C VAL A 496 29.47 -9.19 19.66
N ILE A 497 29.30 -9.16 20.97
CA ILE A 497 28.49 -10.10 21.75
C ILE A 497 27.15 -9.42 22.03
N THR A 498 26.04 -10.10 21.78
CA THR A 498 24.72 -9.64 22.24
C THR A 498 24.51 -10.16 23.66
N VAL A 499 24.18 -9.26 24.60
CA VAL A 499 23.82 -9.61 25.97
C VAL A 499 22.32 -9.34 26.14
N THR A 500 21.58 -10.36 26.59
CA THR A 500 20.12 -10.35 26.71
C THR A 500 19.74 -10.59 28.16
N ALA A 501 18.91 -9.71 28.71
CA ALA A 501 18.32 -9.84 30.03
C ALA A 501 16.83 -10.16 29.89
N SER A 502 16.43 -11.37 30.26
CA SER A 502 15.04 -11.79 30.35
C SER A 502 14.54 -11.45 31.77
N VAL A 503 13.53 -10.59 31.86
CA VAL A 503 13.05 -9.98 33.11
C VAL A 503 11.65 -10.50 33.45
N THR A 504 11.46 -10.94 34.69
CA THR A 504 10.18 -11.48 35.16
C THR A 504 9.71 -10.86 36.47
N ASP A 505 8.40 -10.91 36.70
CA ASP A 505 7.78 -10.53 37.97
C ASP A 505 7.89 -11.65 39.02
N LYS A 506 7.41 -11.37 40.24
CA LYS A 506 7.52 -12.28 41.39
C LYS A 506 6.79 -13.62 41.23
N ASP A 507 5.92 -13.77 40.24
CA ASP A 507 5.16 -14.99 39.95
C ASP A 507 5.72 -15.72 38.72
N GLY A 508 6.77 -15.18 38.08
CA GLY A 508 7.44 -15.75 36.91
C GLY A 508 6.86 -15.32 35.56
N ASN A 509 5.97 -14.33 35.52
CA ASN A 509 5.47 -13.78 34.25
C ASN A 509 6.53 -12.84 33.63
N THR A 510 6.61 -12.78 32.31
CA THR A 510 7.37 -11.73 31.61
C THR A 510 6.87 -10.34 32.02
N VAL A 511 7.78 -9.42 32.34
CA VAL A 511 7.38 -8.03 32.56
C VAL A 511 6.90 -7.38 31.26
N SER A 512 6.06 -6.36 31.37
CA SER A 512 5.49 -5.60 30.26
C SER A 512 6.57 -5.02 29.34
N ASP A 513 6.22 -4.83 28.07
CA ASP A 513 7.03 -4.04 27.12
C ASP A 513 7.27 -2.63 27.66
N GLY A 514 8.40 -2.02 27.30
CA GLY A 514 8.77 -0.69 27.79
C GLY A 514 9.38 -0.67 29.20
N THR A 515 9.46 -1.80 29.91
CA THR A 515 10.11 -1.85 31.24
C THR A 515 11.59 -1.53 31.10
N LYS A 516 12.05 -0.49 31.81
CA LYS A 516 13.43 0.01 31.73
C LYS A 516 14.42 -0.99 32.34
N VAL A 517 15.45 -1.34 31.57
CA VAL A 517 16.57 -2.19 31.98
C VAL A 517 17.88 -1.45 31.75
N THR A 518 18.64 -1.23 32.81
CA THR A 518 19.98 -0.63 32.73
C THR A 518 21.02 -1.74 32.75
N PHE A 519 21.75 -1.91 31.65
CA PHE A 519 22.93 -2.78 31.59
C PHE A 519 24.17 -2.01 31.99
N SER A 520 25.10 -2.64 32.70
CA SER A 520 26.41 -2.08 33.00
C SER A 520 27.51 -3.12 32.85
N ALA A 521 28.73 -2.70 32.47
CA ALA A 521 29.86 -3.60 32.31
C ALA A 521 31.04 -3.20 33.22
N SER A 522 31.56 -4.18 33.96
CA SER A 522 32.74 -4.02 34.80
C SER A 522 33.93 -4.80 34.25
N GLY A 523 35.01 -4.10 33.89
CA GLY A 523 36.23 -4.67 33.31
C GLY A 523 36.85 -3.74 32.25
N ASN A 524 38.18 -3.72 32.14
CA ASN A 524 38.90 -2.82 31.21
C ASN A 524 39.04 -3.40 29.78
N ASN A 525 38.45 -4.57 29.53
CA ASN A 525 38.70 -5.42 28.36
C ASN A 525 37.52 -5.44 27.35
N ALA A 526 36.45 -4.69 27.62
CA ALA A 526 35.30 -4.54 26.75
C ALA A 526 34.61 -3.17 26.95
N ILE A 527 33.73 -2.81 26.03
CA ILE A 527 32.90 -1.59 26.09
C ILE A 527 31.46 -1.97 25.73
N LEU A 528 30.46 -1.45 26.45
CA LEU A 528 29.06 -1.55 26.00
C LEU A 528 28.88 -0.73 24.73
N ALA A 529 28.55 -1.42 23.64
CA ALA A 529 28.56 -0.90 22.28
C ALA A 529 27.18 -0.40 21.86
N GLU A 530 26.63 0.55 22.62
CA GLU A 530 25.62 1.45 22.09
C GLU A 530 26.31 2.67 21.44
N ILE A 531 25.71 3.19 20.36
CA ILE A 531 26.44 3.82 19.27
C ILE A 531 27.17 5.11 19.70
N GLY A 532 28.49 5.01 19.86
CA GLY A 532 29.41 6.14 19.78
C GLY A 532 29.71 6.91 21.07
N THR A 533 29.22 6.48 22.24
CA THR A 533 29.56 7.14 23.52
C THR A 533 30.08 6.14 24.56
N GLY A 534 31.22 6.43 25.17
CA GLY A 534 31.92 5.52 26.10
C GLY A 534 31.34 5.53 27.50
N HIS A 535 30.07 5.19 27.66
CA HIS A 535 29.40 5.08 28.96
C HIS A 535 29.54 3.67 29.55
N SER A 536 29.64 3.60 30.89
CA SER A 536 29.68 2.34 31.64
C SER A 536 28.33 1.63 31.72
N ASP A 537 27.25 2.41 31.53
CA ASP A 537 25.85 2.02 31.70
C ASP A 537 25.06 2.35 30.42
N VAL A 538 24.16 1.44 30.01
CA VAL A 538 23.26 1.58 28.85
C VAL A 538 21.83 1.29 29.29
N GLY A 539 20.92 2.25 29.13
CA GLY A 539 19.51 2.13 29.47
C GLY A 539 18.66 1.78 28.24
N THR A 540 18.05 0.61 28.23
CA THR A 540 17.15 0.13 27.18
C THR A 540 15.81 -0.31 27.79
N THR A 541 14.89 -0.86 27.00
CA THR A 541 13.59 -1.35 27.45
C THR A 541 13.31 -2.78 27.02
N THR A 542 12.46 -3.48 27.76
CA THR A 542 12.00 -4.83 27.43
C THR A 542 11.05 -4.86 26.23
N LYS A 543 11.09 -5.97 25.51
CA LYS A 543 10.06 -6.46 24.60
C LYS A 543 9.83 -7.95 24.85
N ASN A 544 8.58 -8.37 25.05
CA ASN A 544 8.19 -9.70 25.53
C ASN A 544 8.95 -10.10 26.82
N GLY A 545 9.19 -9.14 27.71
CA GLY A 545 10.03 -9.32 28.91
C GLY A 545 11.56 -9.34 28.66
N GLU A 546 12.05 -9.30 27.42
CA GLU A 546 13.49 -9.32 27.13
C GLU A 546 14.04 -7.96 26.71
N ALA A 547 15.12 -7.53 27.36
CA ALA A 547 15.93 -6.38 26.93
C ALA A 547 17.28 -6.87 26.40
N SER A 548 17.90 -6.16 25.45
CA SER A 548 19.20 -6.57 24.89
C SER A 548 20.11 -5.39 24.56
N VAL A 549 21.41 -5.58 24.76
CA VAL A 549 22.47 -4.63 24.39
C VAL A 549 23.60 -5.34 23.62
N LYS A 550 24.42 -4.55 22.92
CA LYS A 550 25.64 -5.04 22.29
C LYS A 550 26.85 -4.70 23.15
N TYR A 551 27.82 -5.60 23.16
CA TYR A 551 29.04 -5.54 23.96
C TYR A 551 30.21 -5.83 23.02
N ALA A 552 31.21 -4.96 22.97
CA ALA A 552 32.36 -5.09 22.08
C ALA A 552 33.61 -5.49 22.86
N VAL A 553 34.29 -6.56 22.42
CA VAL A 553 35.55 -7.03 23.00
C VAL A 553 36.71 -6.14 22.53
N VAL A 554 37.41 -5.49 23.46
CA VAL A 554 38.54 -4.57 23.13
C VAL A 554 39.90 -5.05 23.64
N GLY A 555 39.94 -6.14 24.40
CA GLY A 555 41.19 -6.76 24.87
C GLY A 555 40.94 -7.98 25.75
N ALA A 556 42.00 -8.47 26.39
CA ALA A 556 41.98 -9.67 27.22
C ALA A 556 41.57 -9.38 28.66
N GLY A 557 40.86 -10.31 29.29
CA GLY A 557 40.42 -10.21 30.68
C GLY A 557 39.10 -10.93 30.95
N THR A 558 38.47 -10.58 32.06
CA THR A 558 37.12 -11.03 32.39
C THR A 558 36.29 -9.80 32.71
N SER A 559 35.10 -9.70 32.13
CA SER A 559 34.12 -8.68 32.48
C SER A 559 32.88 -9.31 33.08
N VAL A 560 32.28 -8.63 34.07
CA VAL A 560 30.94 -8.94 34.54
C VAL A 560 29.99 -7.89 33.97
N VAL A 561 29.04 -8.34 33.16
CA VAL A 561 27.94 -7.53 32.66
C VAL A 561 26.76 -7.75 33.59
N SER A 562 26.24 -6.69 34.20
CA SER A 562 25.02 -6.73 34.99
C SER A 562 23.86 -6.09 34.23
N ALA A 563 22.64 -6.49 34.58
CA ALA A 563 21.42 -5.83 34.13
C ALA A 563 20.50 -5.60 35.33
N VAL A 564 19.97 -4.38 35.46
CA VAL A 564 19.14 -3.94 36.57
C VAL A 564 17.78 -3.50 36.03
N ALA A 565 16.70 -4.04 36.58
CA ALA A 565 15.32 -3.68 36.26
C ALA A 565 14.55 -3.50 37.57
N GLY A 566 14.12 -2.27 37.89
CA GLY A 566 13.60 -1.96 39.23
C GLY A 566 14.64 -2.29 40.32
N ASP A 567 14.22 -3.04 41.34
CA ASP A 567 15.09 -3.56 42.40
C ASP A 567 15.80 -4.89 42.02
N ALA A 568 15.41 -5.51 40.90
CA ALA A 568 15.93 -6.81 40.47
C ALA A 568 17.24 -6.64 39.68
N THR A 569 18.21 -7.56 39.87
CA THR A 569 19.53 -7.49 39.25
C THR A 569 20.03 -8.87 38.86
N GLY A 570 20.48 -9.01 37.61
CA GLY A 570 21.12 -10.22 37.08
C GLY A 570 22.54 -9.95 36.58
N VAL A 571 23.34 -11.01 36.39
CA VAL A 571 24.72 -10.92 35.92
C VAL A 571 25.09 -12.04 34.95
N ALA A 572 25.89 -11.70 33.94
CA ALA A 572 26.61 -12.62 33.07
C ALA A 572 28.12 -12.31 33.11
N VAL A 573 28.95 -13.34 32.89
CA VAL A 573 30.41 -13.21 32.92
C VAL A 573 30.97 -13.55 31.54
N VAL A 574 31.66 -12.60 30.92
CA VAL A 574 32.30 -12.77 29.62
C VAL A 574 33.81 -12.81 29.80
N ILE A 575 34.45 -13.84 29.24
CA ILE A 575 35.90 -14.06 29.33
C ILE A 575 36.53 -13.83 27.95
N SER A 576 37.57 -13.02 27.90
CA SER A 576 38.28 -12.69 26.68
C SER A 576 39.75 -13.09 26.76
N SER A 577 40.22 -13.87 25.79
CA SER A 577 41.64 -14.03 25.47
C SER A 577 42.09 -13.10 24.33
N ALA A 578 41.23 -12.20 23.86
CA ALA A 578 41.49 -11.33 22.72
C ALA A 578 42.70 -10.41 22.96
N GLY A 579 43.78 -10.65 22.21
CA GLY A 579 45.03 -9.90 22.39
C GLY A 579 45.86 -10.32 23.62
N THR A 580 45.60 -11.47 24.26
CA THR A 580 46.67 -12.13 25.01
C THR A 580 47.75 -12.51 24.02
N VAL A 581 48.96 -11.95 24.17
CA VAL A 581 50.13 -12.47 23.45
C VAL A 581 50.32 -13.91 23.92
N GLU A 582 50.19 -14.86 23.00
CA GLU A 582 50.24 -16.29 23.31
C GLU A 582 51.52 -16.60 24.10
N ALA A 583 51.37 -17.30 25.24
CA ALA A 583 52.45 -17.48 26.20
C ALA A 583 53.67 -18.12 25.51
N ALA A 584 54.76 -17.35 25.41
CA ALA A 584 55.77 -17.52 24.37
C ALA A 584 56.21 -18.98 24.18
N ALA A 585 56.12 -19.45 22.92
CA ALA A 585 56.58 -20.77 22.55
C ALA A 585 58.05 -20.94 22.96
N GLN A 586 58.27 -21.86 23.92
CA GLN A 586 59.52 -22.43 24.42
C GLN A 586 60.81 -21.64 24.07
N GLU A 587 61.40 -20.96 25.07
CA GLU A 587 62.65 -20.17 24.91
C GLU A 587 63.67 -20.85 23.99
N VAL A 588 63.97 -20.19 22.87
CA VAL A 588 64.99 -20.63 21.93
C VAL A 588 66.37 -20.43 22.56
N GLY A 589 66.84 -21.44 23.27
CA GLY A 589 68.13 -21.44 23.95
C GLY A 589 69.30 -21.14 23.00
N LEU A 590 70.39 -20.59 23.57
CA LEU A 590 71.56 -20.09 22.81
C LEU A 590 72.17 -21.10 21.83
N ASP A 591 71.98 -22.40 22.06
CA ASP A 591 72.40 -23.48 21.16
C ASP A 591 71.93 -23.24 19.71
N CYS A 592 70.72 -22.68 19.51
CA CYS A 592 70.17 -22.41 18.19
C CYS A 592 70.83 -21.21 17.46
N LEU A 593 71.57 -20.34 18.18
CA LEU A 593 72.38 -19.27 17.61
C LEU A 593 73.83 -19.70 17.33
N SER A 594 74.26 -20.87 17.83
CA SER A 594 75.64 -21.35 17.73
C SER A 594 76.02 -21.95 16.37
N SER A 595 75.03 -22.25 15.52
CA SER A 595 75.19 -23.02 14.28
C SER A 595 75.25 -22.17 12.99
N LEU A 596 75.12 -20.85 13.08
CA LEU A 596 75.05 -19.96 11.92
C LEU A 596 76.41 -19.33 11.58
N THR A 597 77.10 -19.90 10.58
CA THR A 597 78.26 -19.27 9.93
C THR A 597 77.88 -18.75 8.54
N GLY A 598 77.74 -17.44 8.41
CA GLY A 598 77.27 -16.77 7.19
C GLY A 598 76.09 -15.84 7.50
N PHE A 599 75.81 -14.90 6.59
CA PHE A 599 74.79 -13.85 6.79
C PHE A 599 73.42 -14.42 7.19
N SER A 600 72.89 -13.94 8.31
CA SER A 600 71.52 -14.18 8.76
C SER A 600 70.79 -12.84 8.90
N SER A 601 69.62 -12.72 8.28
CA SER A 601 68.69 -11.61 8.52
C SER A 601 67.85 -11.89 9.77
N TYR A 602 67.46 -10.84 10.48
CA TYR A 602 66.64 -10.92 11.69
C TYR A 602 65.39 -10.06 11.52
N THR A 603 64.21 -10.67 11.60
CA THR A 603 62.91 -10.00 11.48
C THR A 603 62.04 -10.36 12.67
N CYS A 604 62.27 -9.70 13.80
CA CYS A 604 61.36 -9.75 14.94
C CYS A 604 60.06 -8.99 14.66
N SER A 605 58.96 -9.43 15.27
CA SER A 605 57.69 -8.70 15.27
C SER A 605 57.86 -7.31 15.91
N MET A 606 57.05 -6.34 15.46
CA MET A 606 57.13 -4.95 15.90
C MET A 606 56.92 -4.84 17.43
N GLY A 607 57.96 -4.44 18.16
CA GLY A 607 57.89 -4.25 19.62
C GLY A 607 59.24 -4.05 20.33
N SER A 608 60.32 -4.69 19.87
CA SER A 608 61.65 -4.58 20.53
C SER A 608 62.23 -3.16 20.46
N SER A 609 62.78 -2.67 21.58
CA SER A 609 63.44 -1.37 21.63
C SER A 609 64.89 -1.45 21.15
N ALA A 610 65.40 -0.36 20.56
CA ALA A 610 66.80 -0.29 20.14
C ALA A 610 67.80 -0.53 21.30
N SER A 611 67.44 -0.11 22.51
CA SER A 611 68.22 -0.32 23.74
C SER A 611 68.45 -1.79 24.09
N GLU A 612 67.48 -2.68 23.82
CA GLU A 612 67.63 -4.12 24.09
C GLU A 612 68.59 -4.76 23.09
N LEU A 613 68.45 -4.42 21.80
CA LEU A 613 69.37 -4.83 20.73
C LEU A 613 70.81 -4.34 20.99
N PHE A 614 71.00 -3.09 21.41
CA PHE A 614 72.32 -2.59 21.79
C PHE A 614 72.88 -3.29 23.04
N GLY A 615 72.03 -3.66 24.00
CA GLY A 615 72.42 -4.47 25.16
C GLY A 615 72.98 -5.84 24.76
N MET A 616 72.39 -6.49 23.77
CA MET A 616 72.83 -7.80 23.26
C MET A 616 74.14 -7.74 22.43
N LEU A 617 74.43 -6.61 21.77
CA LEU A 617 75.56 -6.46 20.85
C LEU A 617 76.81 -5.81 21.47
N SER A 618 76.69 -5.26 22.69
CA SER A 618 77.77 -4.56 23.38
C SER A 618 79.02 -5.45 23.58
N GLY A 619 80.18 -4.95 23.13
CA GLY A 619 81.49 -5.55 23.42
C GLY A 619 82.05 -6.57 22.42
N ARG A 620 81.51 -6.68 21.19
CA ARG A 620 81.98 -7.67 20.17
C ARG A 620 82.67 -7.15 18.91
N GLY A 621 82.68 -5.84 18.66
CA GLY A 621 83.45 -5.21 17.58
C GLY A 621 82.73 -5.12 16.22
N ALA A 622 83.01 -4.03 15.48
CA ALA A 622 82.33 -3.57 14.26
C ALA A 622 80.84 -3.19 14.42
N THR A 623 80.35 -2.29 13.55
CA THR A 623 79.06 -1.57 13.68
C THR A 623 78.15 -1.79 12.46
N ALA A 624 76.84 -1.69 12.65
CA ALA A 624 75.79 -2.15 11.73
C ALA A 624 74.92 -1.04 11.08
N ILE A 625 74.10 -1.47 10.11
CA ILE A 625 72.93 -0.84 9.46
C ILE A 625 71.99 -2.01 9.04
N HIS A 626 70.73 -1.96 8.56
CA HIS A 626 69.75 -1.01 7.98
C HIS A 626 68.38 -1.74 8.08
N LEU A 627 67.14 -1.22 8.19
CA LEU A 627 66.49 0.10 8.36
C LEU A 627 65.06 -0.18 8.95
N TRP A 628 64.20 0.82 9.17
CA TRP A 628 62.73 0.62 9.31
C TRP A 628 61.94 1.71 8.56
N ASN A 629 60.73 1.37 8.11
CA ASN A 629 59.88 2.22 7.26
C ASN A 629 59.56 3.56 7.95
N GLY A 630 59.77 4.68 7.26
CA GLY A 630 59.53 6.04 7.75
C GLY A 630 60.74 6.80 8.33
N SER A 631 61.96 6.26 8.28
CA SER A 631 63.17 6.96 8.76
C SER A 631 63.91 7.70 7.64
N MET A 632 64.17 9.01 7.80
CA MET A 632 64.71 9.89 6.74
C MET A 632 66.23 10.15 6.76
N TRP A 633 67.02 9.42 7.56
CA TRP A 633 68.48 9.61 7.63
C TRP A 633 69.20 8.34 8.09
N VAL A 634 70.49 8.24 7.73
CA VAL A 634 71.39 7.13 8.08
C VAL A 634 72.70 7.70 8.66
N ARG A 635 73.29 7.00 9.64
CA ARG A 635 74.57 7.36 10.27
C ARG A 635 75.36 6.10 10.66
N TYR A 636 76.69 6.16 10.60
CA TYR A 636 77.58 5.06 11.01
C TYR A 636 78.88 5.57 11.67
N ALA A 637 79.36 4.81 12.67
CA ALA A 637 80.72 4.68 13.23
C ALA A 637 80.55 3.97 14.59
N VAL A 638 81.30 2.92 14.92
CA VAL A 638 82.67 2.96 15.49
C VAL A 638 83.32 1.58 15.30
N VAL A 639 84.65 1.51 15.30
CA VAL A 639 85.40 0.24 15.46
C VAL A 639 86.31 0.37 16.68
N ASP A 640 86.35 -0.66 17.53
CA ASP A 640 87.21 -0.80 18.72
C ASP A 640 87.28 0.42 19.65
N GLY A 641 86.16 1.15 19.76
CA GLY A 641 86.01 2.30 20.67
C GLY A 641 86.50 3.65 20.13
N ALA A 642 86.95 3.73 18.88
CA ALA A 642 87.37 4.97 18.23
C ALA A 642 86.41 5.40 17.10
N GLU A 643 86.00 6.67 17.11
CA GLU A 643 85.23 7.31 16.04
C GLU A 643 86.16 7.59 14.84
N ILE A 644 85.75 7.16 13.64
CA ILE A 644 86.59 7.23 12.44
C ILE A 644 86.38 8.60 11.76
N PRO A 645 87.41 9.44 11.57
CA PRO A 645 87.27 10.75 10.95
C PRO A 645 86.74 10.63 9.51
N GLY A 646 85.57 11.23 9.25
CA GLY A 646 84.93 11.25 7.92
C GLY A 646 83.48 10.78 7.87
N SER A 647 82.87 10.40 8.99
CA SER A 647 81.42 10.13 9.07
C SER A 647 80.60 11.38 8.72
N SER A 648 79.94 11.39 7.56
CA SER A 648 79.01 12.44 7.14
C SER A 648 77.59 11.89 7.04
N ASP A 649 76.62 12.61 7.62
CA ASP A 649 75.20 12.30 7.44
C ASP A 649 74.77 12.60 5.99
N PHE A 650 73.96 11.72 5.40
CA PHE A 650 73.36 11.94 4.08
C PHE A 650 71.90 11.47 4.04
N THR A 651 71.07 12.23 3.31
CA THR A 651 69.67 11.92 3.05
C THR A 651 69.57 10.94 1.89
N VAL A 652 68.79 9.87 2.05
CA VAL A 652 68.46 8.89 1.01
C VAL A 652 67.02 9.09 0.55
N ALA A 653 66.75 8.88 -0.74
CA ALA A 653 65.40 8.87 -1.27
C ALA A 653 64.75 7.48 -1.11
N GLU A 654 63.44 7.42 -1.30
CA GLU A 654 62.73 6.16 -1.51
C GLU A 654 63.25 5.51 -2.81
N ASP A 655 63.45 4.18 -2.79
CA ASP A 655 64.07 3.35 -3.85
C ASP A 655 65.58 3.53 -4.15
N ASP A 656 66.35 4.31 -3.37
CA ASP A 656 67.83 4.32 -3.47
C ASP A 656 68.48 2.99 -3.01
N ILE A 657 69.38 2.43 -3.82
CA ILE A 657 70.11 1.18 -3.51
C ILE A 657 71.59 1.45 -3.21
N LEU A 658 71.98 1.37 -1.93
CA LEU A 658 73.37 1.50 -1.51
C LEU A 658 74.15 0.18 -1.71
N TYR A 659 75.21 0.23 -2.53
CA TYR A 659 76.19 -0.86 -2.64
C TYR A 659 77.43 -0.58 -1.79
N ILE A 660 77.86 -1.60 -1.04
CA ILE A 660 79.14 -1.60 -0.30
C ILE A 660 79.91 -2.85 -0.74
N SER A 661 81.13 -2.65 -1.25
CA SER A 661 82.13 -3.72 -1.39
C SER A 661 83.29 -3.49 -0.41
N ASN A 662 84.06 -4.54 -0.15
CA ASN A 662 85.47 -4.40 0.26
C ASN A 662 86.33 -3.89 -0.92
#